data_AF-A0AAX7VE48-F1
#
_entry.id   AF-A0AAX7VE48-F1
#
_cell.length_a   1.000
_cell.length_b   1.000
_cell.length_c   1.000
_cell.angle_alpha   90.00
_cell.angle_beta   90.00
_cell.angle_gamma   90.00
#
_symmetry.space_group_name_H-M   'P 1'
#
loop_
_entity.id
_entity.type
_entity.pdbx_description
1 polymer ?
#
loop_
_entity_poly.entity_id
_entity_poly.type
_entity_poly.pdbx_seq_one_letter_code
_entity_poly.pdbx_strand_id
1 'polypeptide(L)'
;SENWNHHKLILKRKCERVTEGTHETEGTLLNRIYTELYITEGRPEDVNTQHEVRQLETPSKNTHQDTPIKCHEIFKALPDQQTDIRVVLTNGIAGVGKTFSVQKFTLDWAEGLENQDINVVVLLSFRELNLIRDEQYSLLELLHVFHPTLKKVTAENLDLCKLLLIFDGLDESRLSLDFTITKIISDVTQKSSVCELLTNLIEGSLLRSALIWITSRPAAANLIPSRYVDRVTEVRGFTDEQKEEYFRKRLSDEERSSRVISHIKSSRSLHIMCRIPVFCWITATVLEDMLTTEQREELPKTLTDMYSHFLLVQMKRKKHKYHEGQEMAEEVAEADREVLLKLGRLAYKHLENGSIMFYQEDLEKCGLDPDEALVYSGVCTEIFKRECVIFEKPVYCFVHLSIQEFLAAVYMFHCYTNKDIEVLKQFPGTKWDNTNSDTSLDVFLSRVMDKSLKSKNGHLDLFVRFLHGLTLESNQKILGSLLGKAEITPEIIQRTVNSLKEKKTKIAPDRSINIFHCLIEMNDLSVSQEIQEFLRSENRSEKELSEIHCSALAYILPGCELSDTHCEVVASALKSRPSHLVHLDLSGNYLKDSGMKLLTGGLKSHNCKLEFLKSELKLFCSVSSLSSCRLSETSCDSLVRALMSNPSHLRELDLSDNKLQDSGVKLLCVFLESPDCRLEALRLDCSLLVSALKSNPSHLRELNLSRNNKLKDEGVHYLCDFLGSPDCRLEILKSVIIFLFHFLSLNHCIYLPLFFCFCVAVF
;
A
#
# COMPACT_ATOMS: atom_id res chain seq x y z
N SER A 1 -11.58 41.08 1.31
CA SER A 1 -11.41 40.31 2.56
C SER A 1 -12.68 39.55 2.93
N GLU A 2 -13.88 40.15 2.85
CA GLU A 2 -15.14 39.48 3.26
C GLU A 2 -15.52 38.24 2.44
N ASN A 3 -15.35 38.24 1.10
CA ASN A 3 -15.71 37.09 0.26
C ASN A 3 -14.85 35.84 0.57
N TRP A 4 -13.55 36.04 0.83
CA TRP A 4 -12.63 34.96 1.19
C TRP A 4 -12.95 34.37 2.56
N ASN A 5 -13.35 35.21 3.52
CA ASN A 5 -13.77 34.74 4.85
C ASN A 5 -15.04 33.89 4.79
N HIS A 6 -16.00 34.24 3.93
CA HIS A 6 -17.20 33.45 3.75
C HIS A 6 -16.91 32.07 3.11
N HIS A 7 -16.05 32.04 2.08
CA HIS A 7 -15.58 30.80 1.48
C HIS A 7 -14.84 29.90 2.49
N LYS A 8 -13.94 30.49 3.28
CA LYS A 8 -13.20 29.82 4.36
C LYS A 8 -14.14 29.17 5.39
N LEU A 9 -15.22 29.85 5.77
CA LEU A 9 -16.24 29.31 6.69
C LEU A 9 -17.00 28.10 6.11
N ILE A 10 -17.31 28.11 4.82
CA ILE A 10 -18.00 26.97 4.17
C ILE A 10 -17.06 25.76 4.10
N LEU A 11 -15.81 25.98 3.68
CA LEU A 11 -14.81 24.90 3.66
C LEU A 11 -14.54 24.33 5.05
N LYS A 12 -14.49 25.19 6.08
CA LYS A 12 -14.44 24.74 7.48
C LYS A 12 -15.59 23.76 7.77
N ARG A 13 -16.85 24.17 7.54
CA ARG A 13 -18.02 23.31 7.80
C ARG A 13 -17.99 22.01 6.99
N LYS A 14 -17.52 22.05 5.73
CA LYS A 14 -17.41 20.87 4.85
C LYS A 14 -16.36 19.87 5.35
N CYS A 15 -15.28 20.33 5.96
CA CYS A 15 -14.14 19.49 6.38
C CYS A 15 -14.11 19.17 7.89
N GLU A 16 -14.89 19.89 8.71
CA GLU A 16 -14.90 19.74 10.18
C GLU A 16 -15.51 18.40 10.63
N ARG A 17 -16.43 17.84 9.83
CA ARG A 17 -17.19 16.64 10.17
C ARG A 17 -17.03 15.59 9.08
N VAL A 18 -16.83 14.34 9.50
CA VAL A 18 -16.72 13.17 8.60
C VAL A 18 -17.80 12.14 8.93
N THR A 19 -18.29 11.47 7.88
CA THR A 19 -19.27 10.40 8.00
C THR A 19 -18.56 9.06 8.14
N GLU A 20 -18.62 8.44 9.32
CA GLU A 20 -18.03 7.12 9.60
C GLU A 20 -18.97 5.96 9.22
N GLY A 21 -19.76 6.12 8.15
CA GLY A 21 -20.79 5.14 7.79
C GLY A 21 -21.95 5.04 8.80
N THR A 22 -22.01 5.94 9.79
CA THR A 22 -23.16 6.13 10.69
C THR A 22 -23.81 7.47 10.35
N HIS A 23 -25.10 7.42 10.03
CA HIS A 23 -25.91 8.62 9.79
C HIS A 23 -26.31 9.27 11.13
N GLU A 24 -25.35 9.50 12.03
CA GLU A 24 -25.57 10.47 13.09
C GLU A 24 -25.77 11.82 12.39
N THR A 25 -26.89 12.48 12.66
CA THR A 25 -27.33 13.74 12.04
C THR A 25 -26.27 14.85 12.08
N GLU A 26 -25.22 14.67 12.88
CA GLU A 26 -24.13 15.62 13.07
C GLU A 26 -22.74 15.17 12.58
N GLY A 27 -22.49 13.91 12.23
CA GLY A 27 -21.15 13.44 11.82
C GLY A 27 -20.06 13.58 12.90
N THR A 28 -18.98 12.80 12.80
CA THR A 28 -17.90 12.85 13.82
C THR A 28 -16.96 14.01 13.52
N LEU A 29 -16.59 14.78 14.55
CA LEU A 29 -15.58 15.83 14.41
C LEU A 29 -14.25 15.23 13.97
N LEU A 30 -13.72 15.68 12.82
CA LEU A 30 -12.47 15.18 12.26
C LEU A 30 -11.33 15.29 13.27
N ASN A 31 -11.20 16.43 13.95
CA ASN A 31 -10.15 16.67 14.95
C ASN A 31 -10.19 15.71 16.15
N ARG A 32 -11.35 15.10 16.45
CA ARG A 32 -11.48 14.13 17.56
C ARG A 32 -10.85 12.77 17.22
N ILE A 33 -10.93 12.37 15.96
CA ILE A 33 -10.52 11.03 15.50
C ILE A 33 -9.28 11.05 14.60
N TYR A 34 -8.88 12.23 14.09
CA TYR A 34 -7.74 12.35 13.19
C TYR A 34 -6.45 11.96 13.91
N THR A 35 -5.71 11.09 13.25
CA THR A 35 -4.35 10.69 13.62
C THR A 35 -3.47 11.04 12.43
N GLU A 36 -2.33 11.70 12.69
CA GLU A 36 -1.44 12.15 11.62
C GLU A 36 -0.94 10.94 10.81
N LEU A 37 -0.96 11.05 9.48
CA LEU A 37 -0.50 9.98 8.59
C LEU A 37 1.02 10.07 8.42
N TYR A 38 1.68 8.92 8.34
CA TYR A 38 3.08 8.87 7.95
C TYR A 38 3.19 9.09 6.44
N ILE A 39 3.69 10.28 6.05
CA ILE A 39 3.90 10.69 4.66
C ILE A 39 5.39 10.83 4.41
N THR A 40 5.85 10.34 3.27
CA THR A 40 7.27 10.32 2.89
C THR A 40 7.46 10.99 1.53
N GLU A 41 8.63 11.56 1.28
CA GLU A 41 8.97 12.02 -0.08
C GLU A 41 9.20 10.81 -0.99
N GLY A 42 8.58 10.80 -2.17
CA GLY A 42 8.69 9.74 -3.17
C GLY A 42 9.42 10.22 -4.43
N ARG A 43 9.86 9.29 -5.29
CA ARG A 43 10.40 9.63 -6.62
C ARG A 43 9.35 9.38 -7.72
N PRO A 44 9.40 10.15 -8.83
CA PRO A 44 8.46 9.98 -9.95
C PRO A 44 8.54 8.62 -10.67
N GLU A 45 9.66 7.91 -10.56
CA GLU A 45 9.93 6.64 -11.25
C GLU A 45 9.44 5.39 -10.48
N ASP A 46 9.06 5.53 -9.21
CA ASP A 46 8.76 4.42 -8.29
C ASP A 46 7.26 4.02 -8.26
N VAL A 47 6.50 4.32 -9.30
CA VAL A 47 5.05 4.10 -9.34
C VAL A 47 4.71 2.60 -9.47
N ASN A 48 4.55 1.93 -8.33
CA ASN A 48 4.28 0.50 -8.24
C ASN A 48 2.81 0.15 -8.61
N THR A 49 2.60 -0.66 -9.66
CA THR A 49 1.27 -1.07 -10.15
C THR A 49 0.68 -2.32 -9.46
N GLN A 50 1.26 -2.79 -8.35
CA GLN A 50 0.80 -3.98 -7.62
C GLN A 50 -0.46 -3.72 -6.77
N HIS A 51 -1.24 -4.76 -6.46
CA HIS A 51 -2.43 -4.66 -5.60
C HIS A 51 -2.11 -4.21 -4.17
N GLU A 52 -3.07 -3.58 -3.50
CA GLU A 52 -2.91 -2.85 -2.24
C GLU A 52 -2.46 -3.74 -1.08
N VAL A 53 -3.08 -4.90 -0.94
CA VAL A 53 -2.71 -5.92 0.06
C VAL A 53 -1.27 -6.40 -0.14
N ARG A 54 -0.82 -6.50 -1.39
CA ARG A 54 0.56 -6.90 -1.71
C ARG A 54 1.56 -5.81 -1.35
N GLN A 55 1.22 -4.54 -1.54
CA GLN A 55 2.08 -3.42 -1.11
C GLN A 55 2.23 -3.37 0.43
N LEU A 56 1.23 -3.85 1.18
CA LEU A 56 1.29 -3.97 2.63
C LEU A 56 2.12 -5.15 3.13
N GLU A 57 2.00 -6.30 2.45
CA GLU A 57 2.57 -7.56 2.90
C GLU A 57 3.95 -7.86 2.32
N THR A 58 4.33 -7.17 1.24
CA THR A 58 5.70 -7.22 0.75
C THR A 58 6.54 -6.34 1.70
N PRO A 59 7.52 -6.90 2.43
CA PRO A 59 8.51 -6.09 3.14
C PRO A 59 9.28 -5.31 2.07
N SER A 60 8.83 -4.09 1.83
CA SER A 60 9.46 -3.04 1.04
C SER A 60 10.43 -3.50 -0.07
N LYS A 61 9.98 -3.42 -1.34
CA LYS A 61 10.87 -2.80 -2.33
C LYS A 61 10.97 -1.31 -2.01
N ASN A 62 11.60 -0.95 -0.89
CA ASN A 62 11.95 0.45 -0.60
C ASN A 62 13.41 0.60 -0.94
N THR A 63 13.64 0.89 -2.21
CA THR A 63 14.52 1.96 -2.66
C THR A 63 14.27 3.22 -1.81
N HIS A 64 15.24 3.58 -0.96
CA HIS A 64 15.49 4.91 -0.39
C HIS A 64 14.86 5.30 0.96
N GLN A 65 15.61 6.16 1.65
CA GLN A 65 15.25 6.82 2.88
C GLN A 65 13.90 7.52 2.70
N ASP A 66 12.89 7.02 3.40
CA ASP A 66 11.62 7.70 3.58
C ASP A 66 11.89 9.00 4.37
N THR A 67 12.18 10.11 3.68
CA THR A 67 12.24 11.43 4.32
C THR A 67 10.83 11.77 4.77
N PRO A 68 10.52 11.76 6.08
CA PRO A 68 9.18 12.03 6.54
C PRO A 68 8.86 13.50 6.25
N ILE A 69 7.70 13.74 5.64
CA ILE A 69 7.20 15.09 5.36
C ILE A 69 5.88 15.24 6.10
N LYS A 70 5.72 16.34 6.84
CA LYS A 70 4.41 16.67 7.42
C LYS A 70 3.49 17.21 6.35
N CYS A 71 2.20 16.91 6.47
CA CYS A 71 1.19 17.31 5.47
C CYS A 71 1.18 18.84 5.20
N HIS A 72 1.36 19.67 6.23
CA HIS A 72 1.41 21.13 6.08
C HIS A 72 2.71 21.65 5.43
N GLU A 73 3.70 20.79 5.19
CA GLU A 73 5.00 21.12 4.60
C GLU A 73 5.18 20.61 3.18
N ILE A 74 4.15 19.99 2.58
CA ILE A 74 4.25 19.37 1.25
C ILE A 74 4.70 20.34 0.14
N PHE A 75 4.41 21.64 0.28
CA PHE A 75 4.84 22.71 -0.63
C PHE A 75 6.07 23.49 -0.14
N LYS A 76 6.60 23.18 1.04
CA LYS A 76 7.83 23.82 1.54
C LYS A 76 9.03 23.08 0.95
N ALA A 77 9.97 23.83 0.38
CA ALA A 77 11.25 23.26 -0.03
C ALA A 77 11.98 22.69 1.21
N LEU A 78 12.58 21.51 1.07
CA LEU A 78 13.47 20.99 2.11
C LEU A 78 14.72 21.89 2.19
N PRO A 79 15.43 21.95 3.33
CA PRO A 79 16.60 22.82 3.50
C PRO A 79 17.66 22.71 2.40
N ASP A 80 17.71 21.57 1.72
CA ASP A 80 18.67 21.24 0.66
C ASP A 80 18.12 21.39 -0.78
N GLN A 81 16.85 21.78 -0.96
CA GLN A 81 16.21 21.98 -2.27
C GLN A 81 15.99 23.48 -2.56
N GLN A 82 16.47 23.96 -3.71
CA GLN A 82 16.30 25.35 -4.17
C GLN A 82 15.14 25.53 -5.17
N THR A 83 14.40 24.48 -5.50
CA THR A 83 13.33 24.51 -6.50
C THR A 83 11.99 24.90 -5.88
N ASP A 84 11.34 25.91 -6.46
CA ASP A 84 9.95 26.26 -6.13
C ASP A 84 9.02 25.09 -6.46
N ILE A 85 8.22 24.66 -5.48
CA ILE A 85 7.33 23.50 -5.60
C ILE A 85 5.94 24.00 -5.93
N ARG A 86 5.47 23.74 -7.15
CA ARG A 86 4.15 24.12 -7.62
C ARG A 86 3.19 22.94 -7.68
N VAL A 87 3.62 21.81 -8.22
CA VAL A 87 2.79 20.61 -8.43
C VAL A 87 3.26 19.48 -7.52
N VAL A 88 2.42 19.10 -6.57
CA VAL A 88 2.62 17.96 -5.67
C VAL A 88 1.69 16.83 -6.06
N LEU A 89 2.24 15.64 -6.30
CA LEU A 89 1.48 14.40 -6.50
C LEU A 89 1.64 13.48 -5.29
N THR A 90 0.55 13.25 -4.56
CA THR A 90 0.52 12.35 -3.40
C THR A 90 -0.05 10.99 -3.78
N ASN A 91 0.80 9.99 -3.71
CA ASN A 91 0.48 8.59 -3.94
C ASN A 91 0.11 7.88 -2.65
N GLY A 92 -0.66 6.80 -2.79
CA GLY A 92 -0.90 5.86 -1.70
C GLY A 92 -2.00 4.87 -2.07
N ILE A 93 -2.01 3.71 -1.42
CA ILE A 93 -3.03 2.69 -1.67
C ILE A 93 -4.43 3.15 -1.23
N ALA A 94 -5.51 2.45 -1.63
CA ALA A 94 -6.84 2.83 -1.12
C ALA A 94 -6.93 2.67 0.40
N GLY A 95 -7.82 3.44 1.00
CA GLY A 95 -8.04 3.44 2.44
C GLY A 95 -6.91 4.03 3.28
N VAL A 96 -5.77 4.40 2.67
CA VAL A 96 -4.59 4.89 3.40
C VAL A 96 -4.79 6.28 4.03
N GLY A 97 -5.85 6.99 3.64
CA GLY A 97 -6.21 8.28 4.23
C GLY A 97 -5.89 9.53 3.38
N LYS A 98 -5.60 9.38 2.08
CA LYS A 98 -5.31 10.52 1.17
C LYS A 98 -6.36 11.65 1.26
N THR A 99 -7.64 11.31 1.07
CA THR A 99 -8.76 12.25 1.19
C THR A 99 -8.89 12.84 2.59
N PHE A 100 -8.61 12.06 3.65
CA PHE A 100 -8.62 12.56 5.03
C PHE A 100 -7.49 13.55 5.28
N SER A 101 -6.31 13.37 4.68
CA SER A 101 -5.22 14.35 4.74
C SER A 101 -5.59 15.65 4.03
N VAL A 102 -6.24 15.58 2.87
CA VAL A 102 -6.75 16.76 2.16
C VAL A 102 -7.80 17.50 2.99
N GLN A 103 -8.75 16.78 3.60
CA GLN A 103 -9.75 17.36 4.49
C GLN A 103 -9.11 18.02 5.71
N LYS A 104 -8.16 17.35 6.37
CA LYS A 104 -7.46 17.91 7.54
C LYS A 104 -6.65 19.14 7.19
N PHE A 105 -5.89 19.12 6.10
CA PHE A 105 -5.14 20.27 5.60
C PHE A 105 -6.08 21.47 5.36
N THR A 106 -7.20 21.22 4.68
CA THR A 106 -8.20 22.25 4.37
C THR A 106 -8.84 22.81 5.65
N LEU A 107 -9.13 21.94 6.63
CA LEU A 107 -9.67 22.33 7.92
C LEU A 107 -8.68 23.22 8.69
N ASP A 108 -7.41 22.82 8.80
CA ASP A 108 -6.38 23.57 9.52
C ASP A 108 -6.12 24.94 8.88
N TRP A 109 -6.10 24.99 7.55
CA TRP A 109 -6.05 26.25 6.81
C TRP A 109 -7.28 27.12 7.11
N ALA A 110 -8.48 26.52 7.12
CA ALA A 110 -9.74 27.22 7.36
C ALA A 110 -9.89 27.71 8.81
N GLU A 111 -9.27 27.04 9.77
CA GLU A 111 -9.23 27.43 11.19
C GLU A 111 -8.14 28.45 11.50
N GLY A 112 -7.22 28.70 10.57
CA GLY A 112 -6.12 29.64 10.77
C GLY A 112 -4.89 29.04 11.45
N LEU A 113 -4.81 27.71 11.53
CA LEU A 113 -3.75 26.99 12.26
C LEU A 113 -2.48 26.86 11.43
N GLU A 114 -2.60 26.49 10.15
CA GLU A 114 -1.47 26.19 9.26
C GLU A 114 -1.64 26.83 7.87
N ASN A 115 -0.54 26.97 7.12
CA ASN A 115 -0.51 27.40 5.70
C ASN A 115 -1.25 28.72 5.38
N GLN A 116 -1.22 29.70 6.29
CA GLN A 116 -1.88 31.01 6.10
C GLN A 116 -1.21 31.91 5.05
N ASP A 117 -0.08 31.48 4.49
CA ASP A 117 0.54 32.11 3.31
C ASP A 117 -0.28 31.88 2.03
N ILE A 118 -1.15 30.86 2.01
CA ILE A 118 -2.09 30.56 0.92
C ILE A 118 -3.37 31.39 1.11
N ASN A 119 -3.73 32.19 0.11
CA ASN A 119 -4.89 33.09 0.20
C ASN A 119 -6.21 32.34 0.03
N VAL A 120 -6.23 31.32 -0.84
CA VAL A 120 -7.45 30.60 -1.23
C VAL A 120 -7.10 29.13 -1.46
N VAL A 121 -7.89 28.24 -0.88
CA VAL A 121 -7.83 26.80 -1.14
C VAL A 121 -9.11 26.39 -1.84
N VAL A 122 -9.01 25.70 -2.97
CA VAL A 122 -10.14 25.16 -3.71
C VAL A 122 -9.96 23.66 -3.82
N LEU A 123 -10.93 22.91 -3.29
CA LEU A 123 -10.98 21.46 -3.39
C LEU A 123 -11.90 21.04 -4.54
N LEU A 124 -11.39 20.23 -5.45
CA LEU A 124 -12.11 19.62 -6.57
C LEU A 124 -11.84 18.11 -6.56
N SER A 125 -12.87 17.27 -6.50
CA SER A 125 -12.67 15.83 -6.67
C SER A 125 -12.72 15.44 -8.14
N PHE A 126 -11.87 14.51 -8.58
CA PHE A 126 -12.02 13.92 -9.93
C PHE A 126 -13.38 13.20 -10.09
N ARG A 127 -14.00 12.72 -9.00
CA ARG A 127 -15.37 12.20 -9.01
C ARG A 127 -16.37 13.28 -9.44
N GLU A 128 -16.23 14.49 -8.90
CA GLU A 128 -17.06 15.65 -9.22
C GLU A 128 -16.83 16.10 -10.67
N LEU A 129 -15.58 16.15 -11.10
CA LEU A 129 -15.21 16.59 -12.46
C LEU A 129 -15.69 15.62 -13.56
N ASN A 130 -15.81 14.32 -13.26
CA ASN A 130 -16.36 13.34 -14.19
C ASN A 130 -17.81 13.64 -14.60
N LEU A 131 -18.59 14.30 -13.76
CA LEU A 131 -20.00 14.59 -14.01
C LEU A 131 -20.21 15.62 -15.12
N ILE A 132 -19.21 16.47 -15.34
CA ILE A 132 -19.24 17.57 -16.30
C ILE A 132 -18.23 17.39 -17.44
N ARG A 133 -17.76 16.15 -17.64
CA ARG A 133 -16.70 15.82 -18.60
C ARG A 133 -17.03 16.16 -20.05
N ASP A 134 -18.32 16.13 -20.40
CA ASP A 134 -18.84 16.31 -21.76
C ASP A 134 -19.26 17.77 -22.03
N GLU A 135 -19.15 18.63 -21.02
CA GLU A 135 -19.52 20.05 -21.06
C GLU A 135 -18.28 20.95 -21.24
N GLN A 136 -18.50 22.21 -21.62
CA GLN A 136 -17.43 23.21 -21.76
C GLN A 136 -17.58 24.33 -20.73
N TYR A 137 -16.48 24.61 -20.02
CA TYR A 137 -16.40 25.65 -19.00
C TYR A 137 -15.14 26.50 -19.21
N SER A 138 -15.16 27.74 -18.75
CA SER A 138 -13.91 28.41 -18.40
C SER A 138 -13.45 28.01 -17.00
N LEU A 139 -12.18 28.21 -16.65
CA LEU A 139 -11.71 27.94 -15.29
C LEU A 139 -12.48 28.78 -14.26
N LEU A 140 -12.72 30.05 -14.55
CA LEU A 140 -13.49 30.92 -13.66
C LEU A 140 -14.92 30.40 -13.45
N GLU A 141 -15.60 29.97 -14.52
CA GLU A 141 -16.93 29.36 -14.44
C GLU A 141 -16.90 28.07 -13.62
N LEU A 142 -15.89 27.22 -13.83
CA LEU A 142 -15.68 25.96 -13.10
C LEU A 142 -15.54 26.22 -11.58
N LEU A 143 -14.76 27.22 -11.19
CA LEU A 143 -14.59 27.61 -9.79
C LEU A 143 -15.90 28.12 -9.18
N HIS A 144 -16.69 28.91 -9.91
CA HIS A 144 -17.99 29.42 -9.44
C HIS A 144 -19.04 28.32 -9.34
N VAL A 145 -18.92 27.30 -10.19
CA VAL A 145 -19.76 26.10 -10.24
C VAL A 145 -19.57 25.26 -8.99
N PHE A 146 -18.33 24.88 -8.66
CA PHE A 146 -18.03 24.03 -7.50
C PHE A 146 -17.99 24.81 -6.18
N HIS A 147 -17.71 26.10 -6.24
CA HIS A 147 -17.63 26.97 -5.06
C HIS A 147 -18.41 28.27 -5.29
N PRO A 148 -19.75 28.26 -5.16
CA PRO A 148 -20.61 29.41 -5.46
C PRO A 148 -20.30 30.69 -4.67
N THR A 149 -19.63 30.58 -3.53
CA THR A 149 -19.15 31.73 -2.76
C THR A 149 -18.07 32.53 -3.46
N LEU A 150 -17.39 31.92 -4.44
CA LEU A 150 -16.39 32.56 -5.29
C LEU A 150 -17.01 33.35 -6.46
N LYS A 151 -18.34 33.37 -6.65
CA LYS A 151 -18.99 34.12 -7.76
C LYS A 151 -18.62 35.61 -7.84
N LYS A 152 -18.21 36.21 -6.72
CA LYS A 152 -17.76 37.62 -6.65
C LYS A 152 -16.27 37.80 -6.96
N VAL A 153 -15.52 36.71 -7.16
CA VAL A 153 -14.10 36.72 -7.51
C VAL A 153 -13.98 36.86 -9.03
N THR A 154 -13.24 37.86 -9.49
CA THR A 154 -12.94 38.09 -10.91
C THR A 154 -11.63 37.40 -11.32
N ALA A 155 -11.36 37.33 -12.63
CA ALA A 155 -10.09 36.84 -13.16
C ALA A 155 -8.88 37.60 -12.55
N GLU A 156 -8.97 38.92 -12.46
CA GLU A 156 -7.93 39.80 -11.88
C GLU A 156 -7.64 39.48 -10.41
N ASN A 157 -8.65 39.03 -9.65
CA ASN A 157 -8.45 38.62 -8.26
C ASN A 157 -7.66 37.31 -8.14
N LEU A 158 -7.78 36.40 -9.12
CA LEU A 158 -7.05 35.13 -9.11
C LEU A 158 -5.56 35.34 -9.37
N ASP A 159 -5.21 36.25 -10.29
CA ASP A 159 -3.82 36.56 -10.63
C ASP A 159 -3.03 37.19 -9.46
N LEU A 160 -3.72 37.91 -8.58
CA LEU A 160 -3.13 38.57 -7.41
C LEU A 160 -3.08 37.68 -6.15
N CYS A 161 -3.61 36.45 -6.22
CA CYS A 161 -3.72 35.56 -5.06
C CYS A 161 -2.84 34.32 -5.19
N LYS A 162 -2.25 33.89 -4.06
CA LYS A 162 -1.65 32.56 -3.95
C LYS A 162 -2.77 31.54 -3.78
N LEU A 163 -3.21 30.98 -4.90
CA LEU A 163 -4.26 29.96 -5.00
C LEU A 163 -3.66 28.56 -4.85
N LEU A 164 -4.31 27.70 -4.06
CA LEU A 164 -4.08 26.26 -4.05
C LEU A 164 -5.30 25.55 -4.64
N LEU A 165 -5.08 24.80 -5.72
CA LEU A 165 -6.06 23.88 -6.30
C LEU A 165 -5.72 22.45 -5.84
N ILE A 166 -6.63 21.80 -5.13
CA ILE A 166 -6.49 20.41 -4.71
C ILE A 166 -7.40 19.54 -5.59
N PHE A 167 -6.81 18.60 -6.32
CA PHE A 167 -7.50 17.59 -7.11
C PHE A 167 -7.44 16.22 -6.42
N ASP A 168 -8.52 15.83 -5.77
CA ASP A 168 -8.58 14.59 -4.98
C ASP A 168 -9.10 13.40 -5.83
N GLY A 169 -8.34 12.30 -5.86
CA GLY A 169 -8.77 11.02 -6.42
C GLY A 169 -8.55 10.85 -7.94
N LEU A 170 -7.36 11.14 -8.47
CA LEU A 170 -7.05 10.97 -9.91
C LEU A 170 -7.34 9.56 -10.43
N ASP A 171 -7.18 8.53 -9.61
CA ASP A 171 -7.48 7.14 -9.95
C ASP A 171 -8.96 6.84 -10.19
N GLU A 172 -9.82 7.82 -9.95
CA GLU A 172 -11.26 7.77 -10.11
C GLU A 172 -11.69 8.60 -11.32
N SER A 173 -10.73 9.24 -12.00
CA SER A 173 -10.94 10.03 -13.20
C SER A 173 -11.35 9.18 -14.40
N ARG A 174 -12.34 9.68 -15.15
CA ARG A 174 -12.72 9.21 -16.50
C ARG A 174 -12.32 10.21 -17.58
N LEU A 175 -11.58 11.25 -17.18
CA LEU A 175 -11.10 12.31 -18.07
C LEU A 175 -9.84 11.81 -18.79
N SER A 176 -9.77 12.07 -20.10
CA SER A 176 -8.58 11.78 -20.89
C SER A 176 -7.60 12.94 -20.76
N LEU A 177 -6.64 12.82 -19.83
CA LEU A 177 -5.56 13.79 -19.66
C LEU A 177 -4.49 13.55 -20.72
N ASP A 178 -4.66 14.19 -21.88
CA ASP A 178 -3.72 14.09 -23.00
C ASP A 178 -2.77 15.29 -23.03
N PHE A 179 -1.54 15.07 -22.54
CA PHE A 179 -0.45 16.05 -22.54
C PHE A 179 0.28 16.17 -23.89
N THR A 180 -0.24 15.55 -24.95
CA THR A 180 0.27 15.71 -26.33
C THR A 180 -0.52 16.75 -27.12
N ILE A 181 -1.74 17.08 -26.70
CA ILE A 181 -2.61 18.04 -27.37
C ILE A 181 -2.15 19.47 -27.08
N THR A 182 -1.73 20.19 -28.12
CA THR A 182 -1.05 21.50 -28.04
C THR A 182 -1.96 22.70 -27.86
N LYS A 183 -3.22 22.53 -27.43
CA LYS A 183 -4.12 23.67 -27.26
C LYS A 183 -3.74 24.41 -25.97
N ILE A 184 -2.96 25.47 -26.14
CA ILE A 184 -2.53 26.34 -25.04
C ILE A 184 -3.69 27.23 -24.63
N ILE A 185 -4.11 27.10 -23.37
CA ILE A 185 -5.11 27.95 -22.72
C ILE A 185 -4.40 28.70 -21.62
N SER A 186 -4.38 30.04 -21.71
CA SER A 186 -3.77 30.91 -20.70
C SER A 186 -4.78 31.83 -20.01
N ASP A 187 -5.95 32.03 -20.59
CA ASP A 187 -7.00 32.90 -20.07
C ASP A 187 -8.03 32.09 -19.26
N VAL A 188 -8.25 32.48 -18.01
CA VAL A 188 -9.20 31.84 -17.08
C VAL A 188 -10.68 32.01 -17.49
N THR A 189 -10.97 32.91 -18.43
CA THR A 189 -12.30 33.16 -19.00
C THR A 189 -12.54 32.40 -20.31
N GLN A 190 -11.51 31.82 -20.91
CA GLN A 190 -11.63 31.02 -22.12
C GLN A 190 -12.31 29.67 -21.83
N LYS A 191 -13.38 29.36 -22.57
CA LYS A 191 -14.09 28.08 -22.45
C LYS A 191 -13.34 26.95 -23.16
N SER A 192 -13.29 25.80 -22.51
CA SER A 192 -12.72 24.57 -23.04
C SER A 192 -13.32 23.34 -22.37
N SER A 193 -12.94 22.15 -22.83
CA SER A 193 -13.25 20.92 -22.09
C SER A 193 -12.53 20.90 -20.75
N VAL A 194 -13.09 20.17 -19.77
CA VAL A 194 -12.47 19.99 -18.45
C VAL A 194 -11.08 19.35 -18.58
N CYS A 195 -10.89 18.41 -19.52
CA CYS A 195 -9.60 17.76 -19.77
C CYS A 195 -8.51 18.78 -20.19
N GLU A 196 -8.84 19.69 -21.11
CA GLU A 196 -7.91 20.73 -21.57
C GLU A 196 -7.60 21.74 -20.47
N LEU A 197 -8.58 22.11 -19.63
CA LEU A 197 -8.34 22.99 -18.48
C LEU A 197 -7.37 22.37 -17.47
N LEU A 198 -7.59 21.09 -17.10
CA LEU A 198 -6.74 20.39 -16.12
C LEU A 198 -5.31 20.18 -16.63
N THR A 199 -5.15 19.78 -17.89
CA THR A 199 -3.83 19.63 -18.51
C THR A 199 -3.09 20.97 -18.52
N ASN A 200 -3.70 22.05 -19.01
CA ASN A 200 -3.08 23.38 -19.01
C ASN A 200 -2.78 23.93 -17.60
N LEU A 201 -3.60 23.61 -16.59
CA LEU A 201 -3.30 23.91 -15.19
C LEU A 201 -2.05 23.16 -14.73
N ILE A 202 -1.98 21.85 -14.94
CA ILE A 202 -0.84 21.02 -14.50
C ILE A 202 0.45 21.47 -15.20
N GLU A 203 0.39 21.70 -16.51
CA GLU A 203 1.53 22.19 -17.31
C GLU A 203 1.99 23.60 -16.92
N GLY A 204 1.09 24.40 -16.33
CA GLY A 204 1.38 25.77 -15.90
C GLY A 204 1.20 26.85 -16.99
N SER A 205 0.55 26.51 -18.11
CA SER A 205 0.08 27.49 -19.10
C SER A 205 -1.12 28.28 -18.59
N LEU A 206 -1.98 27.66 -17.78
CA LEU A 206 -3.11 28.29 -17.10
C LEU A 206 -2.80 28.45 -15.60
N LEU A 207 -3.01 29.65 -15.04
CA LEU A 207 -2.69 30.00 -13.65
C LEU A 207 -1.31 29.51 -13.19
N ARG A 208 -0.26 30.09 -13.77
CA ARG A 208 1.13 29.71 -13.52
C ARG A 208 1.56 29.83 -12.05
N SER A 209 1.00 30.79 -11.31
CA SER A 209 1.29 31.02 -9.89
C SER A 209 0.51 30.12 -8.93
N ALA A 210 -0.48 29.36 -9.40
CA ALA A 210 -1.29 28.50 -8.56
C ALA A 210 -0.51 27.25 -8.14
N LEU A 211 -0.60 26.90 -6.86
CA LEU A 211 -0.17 25.62 -6.32
C LEU A 211 -1.19 24.55 -6.70
N ILE A 212 -0.71 23.35 -7.00
CA ILE A 212 -1.52 22.21 -7.41
C ILE A 212 -1.16 21.02 -6.54
N TRP A 213 -2.15 20.45 -5.86
CA TRP A 213 -2.01 19.22 -5.11
C TRP A 213 -2.91 18.15 -5.70
N ILE A 214 -2.36 17.01 -6.13
CA ILE A 214 -3.10 15.91 -6.73
C ILE A 214 -2.93 14.68 -5.86
N THR A 215 -4.01 13.98 -5.53
CA THR A 215 -3.93 12.67 -4.86
C THR A 215 -4.27 11.55 -5.84
N SER A 216 -3.59 10.41 -5.74
CA SER A 216 -3.84 9.27 -6.63
C SER A 216 -3.44 7.93 -6.00
N ARG A 217 -4.02 6.85 -6.50
CA ARG A 217 -3.39 5.52 -6.39
C ARG A 217 -2.22 5.42 -7.37
N PRO A 218 -1.14 4.68 -7.03
CA PRO A 218 0.02 4.54 -7.90
C PRO A 218 -0.35 4.21 -9.36
N ALA A 219 -1.25 3.25 -9.60
CA ALA A 219 -1.61 2.85 -10.97
C ALA A 219 -2.08 3.99 -11.89
N ALA A 220 -2.73 5.03 -11.34
CA ALA A 220 -3.23 6.18 -12.12
C ALA A 220 -2.31 7.40 -12.05
N ALA A 221 -1.33 7.42 -11.13
CA ALA A 221 -0.35 8.49 -11.02
C ALA A 221 0.45 8.68 -12.34
N ASN A 222 0.70 7.58 -13.06
CA ASN A 222 1.39 7.57 -14.35
C ASN A 222 0.63 8.28 -15.50
N LEU A 223 -0.65 8.65 -15.29
CA LEU A 223 -1.38 9.47 -16.27
C LEU A 223 -0.78 10.87 -16.40
N ILE A 224 -0.07 11.34 -15.39
CA ILE A 224 0.61 12.64 -15.40
C ILE A 224 2.11 12.40 -15.62
N PRO A 225 2.69 12.91 -16.72
CA PRO A 225 4.13 12.80 -16.95
C PRO A 225 4.95 13.44 -15.82
N SER A 226 5.99 12.73 -15.36
CA SER A 226 6.85 13.15 -14.24
C SER A 226 7.45 14.55 -14.41
N ARG A 227 7.70 14.99 -15.66
CA ARG A 227 8.21 16.33 -15.99
C ARG A 227 7.31 17.50 -15.54
N TYR A 228 6.04 17.24 -15.26
CA TYR A 228 5.08 18.25 -14.79
C TYR A 228 4.81 18.17 -13.28
N VAL A 229 5.52 17.30 -12.57
CA VAL A 229 5.37 17.09 -11.12
C VAL A 229 6.66 17.50 -10.43
N ASP A 230 6.60 18.54 -9.60
CA ASP A 230 7.77 19.05 -8.90
C ASP A 230 8.15 18.19 -7.69
N ARG A 231 7.14 17.60 -7.02
CA ARG A 231 7.34 16.70 -5.89
C ARG A 231 6.33 15.56 -5.88
N VAL A 232 6.83 14.35 -5.62
CA VAL A 232 6.00 13.19 -5.32
C VAL A 232 6.07 12.92 -3.81
N THR A 233 4.93 12.63 -3.22
CA THR A 233 4.84 12.19 -1.81
C THR A 233 4.09 10.87 -1.75
N GLU A 234 4.36 10.04 -0.75
CA GLU A 234 3.68 8.77 -0.54
C GLU A 234 3.08 8.71 0.86
N VAL A 235 1.77 8.45 0.95
CA VAL A 235 1.10 8.16 2.21
C VAL A 235 1.29 6.68 2.53
N ARG A 236 2.03 6.40 3.61
CA ARG A 236 2.42 5.05 4.03
C ARG A 236 1.45 4.44 5.07
N GLY A 237 0.47 5.22 5.55
CA GLY A 237 -0.49 4.82 6.57
C GLY A 237 -0.02 5.20 7.99
N PHE A 238 -0.31 4.35 8.96
CA PHE A 238 0.05 4.52 10.37
C PHE A 238 1.32 3.75 10.75
N THR A 239 2.21 4.41 11.50
CA THR A 239 3.24 3.73 12.31
C THR A 239 2.61 3.01 13.50
N ASP A 240 3.38 2.19 14.23
CA ASP A 240 2.84 1.46 15.38
C ASP A 240 2.35 2.40 16.49
N GLU A 241 3.03 3.53 16.71
CA GLU A 241 2.61 4.56 17.66
C GLU A 241 1.30 5.21 17.22
N GLN A 242 1.17 5.53 15.92
CA GLN A 242 -0.03 6.12 15.33
C GLN A 242 -1.22 5.14 15.37
N LYS A 243 -1.00 3.83 15.17
CA LYS A 243 -2.05 2.82 15.34
C LYS A 243 -2.65 2.89 16.75
N GLU A 244 -1.80 2.91 17.77
CA GLU A 244 -2.28 2.97 19.15
C GLU A 244 -2.97 4.30 19.47
N GLU A 245 -2.42 5.42 18.98
CA GLU A 245 -3.05 6.75 19.09
C GLU A 245 -4.47 6.74 18.51
N TYR A 246 -4.64 6.17 17.31
CA TYR A 246 -5.92 6.05 16.66
C TYR A 246 -6.95 5.31 17.53
N PHE A 247 -6.60 4.12 18.04
CA PHE A 247 -7.53 3.33 18.86
C PHE A 247 -7.86 4.00 20.20
N ARG A 248 -6.90 4.68 20.83
CA ARG A 248 -7.15 5.47 22.06
C ARG A 248 -8.11 6.62 21.80
N LYS A 249 -7.89 7.39 20.73
CA LYS A 249 -8.77 8.50 20.32
C LYS A 249 -10.18 8.00 19.99
N ARG A 250 -10.28 6.87 19.31
CA ARG A 250 -11.56 6.36 18.80
C ARG A 250 -12.46 5.75 19.87
N LEU A 251 -11.89 4.96 20.78
CA LEU A 251 -12.68 4.18 21.75
C LEU A 251 -12.96 4.91 23.06
N SER A 252 -12.27 6.03 23.35
CA SER A 252 -12.39 6.91 24.54
C SER A 252 -12.18 6.25 25.91
N ASP A 253 -12.49 4.96 26.06
CA ASP A 253 -12.33 4.10 27.22
C ASP A 253 -10.94 3.44 27.21
N GLU A 254 -10.16 3.65 28.27
CA GLU A 254 -8.77 3.21 28.37
C GLU A 254 -8.64 1.69 28.48
N GLU A 255 -9.57 1.02 29.15
CA GLU A 255 -9.55 -0.45 29.30
C GLU A 255 -9.88 -1.13 27.96
N ARG A 256 -10.95 -0.65 27.29
CA ARG A 256 -11.36 -1.17 25.97
C ARG A 256 -10.30 -0.91 24.91
N SER A 257 -9.76 0.30 24.84
CA SER A 257 -8.69 0.63 23.88
C SER A 257 -7.44 -0.22 24.13
N SER A 258 -7.04 -0.43 25.39
CA SER A 258 -5.92 -1.31 25.74
C SER A 258 -6.17 -2.76 25.32
N ARG A 259 -7.38 -3.27 25.53
CA ARG A 259 -7.75 -4.64 25.10
C ARG A 259 -7.72 -4.79 23.57
N VAL A 260 -8.22 -3.79 22.83
CA VAL A 260 -8.16 -3.76 21.35
C VAL A 260 -6.72 -3.72 20.86
N ILE A 261 -5.89 -2.82 21.40
CA ILE A 261 -4.47 -2.71 21.03
C ILE A 261 -3.73 -4.03 21.31
N SER A 262 -3.98 -4.65 22.46
CA SER A 262 -3.39 -5.94 22.82
C SER A 262 -3.80 -7.05 21.85
N HIS A 263 -5.08 -7.13 21.50
CA HIS A 263 -5.60 -8.10 20.54
C HIS A 263 -4.97 -7.93 19.15
N ILE A 264 -4.90 -6.69 18.65
CA ILE A 264 -4.28 -6.38 17.36
C ILE A 264 -2.80 -6.77 17.37
N LYS A 265 -2.05 -6.45 18.44
CA LYS A 265 -0.64 -6.86 18.58
C LYS A 265 -0.45 -8.38 18.64
N SER A 266 -1.44 -9.11 19.15
CA SER A 266 -1.40 -10.58 19.21
C SER A 266 -1.62 -11.25 17.84
N SER A 267 -2.27 -10.57 16.89
CA SER A 267 -2.52 -11.09 15.54
C SER A 267 -1.68 -10.35 14.51
N ARG A 268 -0.64 -11.02 13.97
CA ARG A 268 0.24 -10.44 12.94
C ARG A 268 -0.53 -9.91 11.73
N SER A 269 -1.53 -10.65 11.26
CA SER A 269 -2.35 -10.25 10.11
C SER A 269 -3.12 -8.96 10.40
N LEU A 270 -3.80 -8.86 11.55
CA LEU A 270 -4.50 -7.63 11.94
C LEU A 270 -3.54 -6.46 12.15
N HIS A 271 -2.39 -6.71 12.78
CA HIS A 271 -1.37 -5.70 13.03
C HIS A 271 -0.78 -5.08 11.74
N ILE A 272 -0.51 -5.91 10.73
CA ILE A 272 -0.03 -5.46 9.41
C ILE A 272 -1.12 -4.66 8.70
N MET A 273 -2.35 -5.16 8.72
CA MET A 273 -3.47 -4.53 8.02
C MET A 273 -3.86 -3.19 8.65
N CYS A 274 -3.80 -3.07 9.98
CA CYS A 274 -3.99 -1.81 10.70
C CYS A 274 -2.91 -0.75 10.41
N ARG A 275 -1.92 -1.03 9.55
CA ARG A 275 -1.13 0.04 8.94
C ARG A 275 -2.02 0.98 8.10
N ILE A 276 -3.12 0.51 7.54
CA ILE A 276 -4.04 1.34 6.75
C ILE A 276 -5.23 1.76 7.61
N PRO A 277 -5.52 3.07 7.70
CA PRO A 277 -6.58 3.61 8.55
C PRO A 277 -7.96 2.97 8.35
N VAL A 278 -8.34 2.60 7.12
CA VAL A 278 -9.64 1.94 6.89
C VAL A 278 -9.78 0.62 7.64
N PHE A 279 -8.70 -0.18 7.75
CA PHE A 279 -8.74 -1.42 8.54
C PHE A 279 -8.76 -1.12 10.03
N CYS A 280 -8.12 -0.03 10.49
CA CYS A 280 -8.27 0.42 11.87
C CYS A 280 -9.72 0.79 12.19
N TRP A 281 -10.39 1.50 11.27
CA TRP A 281 -11.80 1.87 11.43
C TRP A 281 -12.73 0.64 11.46
N ILE A 282 -12.55 -0.32 10.55
CA ILE A 282 -13.30 -1.58 10.56
C ILE A 282 -13.05 -2.33 11.89
N THR A 283 -11.78 -2.41 12.30
CA THR A 283 -11.37 -3.11 13.52
C THR A 283 -11.95 -2.46 14.77
N ALA A 284 -11.86 -1.14 14.89
CA ALA A 284 -12.46 -0.40 15.99
C ALA A 284 -13.98 -0.60 16.01
N THR A 285 -14.65 -0.49 14.86
CA THR A 285 -16.11 -0.66 14.75
C THR A 285 -16.58 -2.03 15.24
N VAL A 286 -15.89 -3.10 14.82
CA VAL A 286 -16.25 -4.47 15.18
C VAL A 286 -15.95 -4.76 16.64
N LEU A 287 -14.74 -4.45 17.09
CA LEU A 287 -14.34 -4.77 18.45
C LEU A 287 -15.08 -3.90 19.48
N GLU A 288 -15.47 -2.67 19.14
CA GLU A 288 -16.35 -1.85 19.99
C GLU A 288 -17.72 -2.52 20.19
N ASP A 289 -18.37 -3.01 19.11
CA ASP A 289 -19.65 -3.74 19.22
C ASP A 289 -19.50 -5.00 20.07
N MET A 290 -18.48 -5.83 19.77
CA MET A 290 -18.29 -7.10 20.48
C MET A 290 -17.93 -6.93 21.96
N LEU A 291 -17.16 -5.89 22.30
CA LEU A 291 -16.78 -5.60 23.70
C LEU A 291 -17.88 -4.93 24.51
N THR A 292 -18.89 -4.36 23.85
CA THR A 292 -20.04 -3.72 24.52
C THR A 292 -21.20 -4.70 24.73
N THR A 293 -21.34 -5.70 23.86
CA THR A 293 -22.27 -6.81 24.10
C THR A 293 -21.72 -7.77 25.16
N GLU A 294 -22.51 -8.18 26.15
CA GLU A 294 -22.12 -9.14 27.21
C GLU A 294 -21.78 -10.56 26.69
N GLN A 295 -21.79 -10.76 25.36
CA GLN A 295 -21.46 -12.02 24.74
C GLN A 295 -19.96 -12.30 24.88
N ARG A 296 -19.61 -13.36 25.62
CA ARG A 296 -18.23 -13.88 25.74
C ARG A 296 -17.77 -14.60 24.47
N GLU A 297 -17.99 -14.00 23.30
CA GLU A 297 -17.46 -14.56 22.05
C GLU A 297 -15.95 -14.28 21.93
N GLU A 298 -15.23 -15.18 21.28
CA GLU A 298 -13.82 -14.97 20.96
C GLU A 298 -13.68 -13.81 19.97
N LEU A 299 -12.67 -12.96 20.18
CA LEU A 299 -12.42 -11.85 19.27
C LEU A 299 -11.95 -12.37 17.90
N PRO A 300 -12.34 -11.73 16.78
CA PRO A 300 -12.00 -12.20 15.44
C PRO A 300 -10.48 -12.22 15.24
N LYS A 301 -9.96 -13.31 14.67
CA LYS A 301 -8.49 -13.51 14.50
C LYS A 301 -8.05 -13.32 13.05
N THR A 302 -8.93 -13.61 12.09
CA THR A 302 -8.70 -13.51 10.64
C THR A 302 -9.36 -12.27 10.04
N LEU A 303 -8.97 -11.89 8.82
CA LEU A 303 -9.64 -10.79 8.13
C LEU A 303 -11.08 -11.16 7.77
N THR A 304 -11.32 -12.40 7.38
CA THR A 304 -12.67 -12.85 7.03
C THR A 304 -13.59 -12.79 8.23
N ASP A 305 -13.14 -13.23 9.42
CA ASP A 305 -13.94 -13.10 10.64
C ASP A 305 -14.23 -11.61 10.94
N MET A 306 -13.22 -10.74 10.84
CA MET A 306 -13.39 -9.30 11.02
C MET A 306 -14.45 -8.72 10.10
N TYR A 307 -14.44 -9.08 8.81
CA TYR A 307 -15.40 -8.57 7.83
C TYR A 307 -16.80 -9.18 7.99
N SER A 308 -16.91 -10.44 8.39
CA SER A 308 -18.19 -11.08 8.73
C SER A 308 -18.85 -10.39 9.91
N HIS A 309 -18.11 -10.13 10.99
CA HIS A 309 -18.60 -9.34 12.11
C HIS A 309 -18.88 -7.90 11.71
N PHE A 310 -18.05 -7.29 10.86
CA PHE A 310 -18.31 -5.94 10.36
C PHE A 310 -19.66 -5.86 9.65
N LEU A 311 -19.96 -6.80 8.75
CA LEU A 311 -21.24 -6.85 8.07
C LEU A 311 -22.39 -7.06 9.06
N LEU A 312 -22.22 -7.95 10.05
CA LEU A 312 -23.20 -8.15 11.13
C LEU A 312 -23.47 -6.85 11.91
N VAL A 313 -22.44 -6.08 12.27
CA VAL A 313 -22.59 -4.79 12.94
C VAL A 313 -23.38 -3.80 12.09
N GLN A 314 -23.14 -3.75 10.78
CA GLN A 314 -23.92 -2.89 9.88
C GLN A 314 -25.40 -3.29 9.85
N MET A 315 -25.69 -4.58 9.91
CA MET A 315 -27.06 -5.11 9.96
C MET A 315 -27.75 -4.80 11.29
N LYS A 316 -27.06 -4.98 12.43
CA LYS A 316 -27.56 -4.58 13.75
C LYS A 316 -27.89 -3.08 13.76
N ARG A 317 -27.00 -2.23 13.24
CA ARG A 317 -27.20 -0.78 13.16
C ARG A 317 -28.39 -0.39 12.29
N LYS A 318 -28.68 -1.11 11.20
CA LYS A 318 -29.91 -0.92 10.41
C LYS A 318 -31.16 -1.16 11.25
N LYS A 319 -31.25 -2.30 11.95
CA LYS A 319 -32.44 -2.68 12.74
C LYS A 319 -32.79 -1.60 13.77
N HIS A 320 -31.78 -1.07 14.48
CA HIS A 320 -31.98 0.01 15.45
C HIS A 320 -32.42 1.35 14.83
N LYS A 321 -32.01 1.65 13.59
CA LYS A 321 -32.35 2.92 12.92
C LYS A 321 -33.78 2.98 12.38
N TYR A 322 -34.34 1.85 11.95
CA TYR A 322 -35.60 1.83 11.18
C TYR A 322 -36.73 1.03 11.83
N HIS A 323 -36.47 0.19 12.84
CA HIS A 323 -37.48 -0.66 13.49
C HIS A 323 -37.36 -0.57 15.02
N GLU A 324 -38.02 0.42 15.63
CA GLU A 324 -38.23 0.44 17.09
C GLU A 324 -39.27 -0.64 17.47
N GLY A 325 -38.84 -1.72 18.15
CA GLY A 325 -39.75 -2.47 19.04
C GLY A 325 -40.12 -3.92 18.71
N GLN A 326 -39.35 -4.69 17.92
CA GLN A 326 -39.54 -6.16 17.85
C GLN A 326 -38.29 -6.93 18.29
N GLU A 327 -38.53 -8.04 18.98
CA GLU A 327 -37.58 -8.85 19.75
C GLU A 327 -36.25 -9.16 19.04
N MET A 328 -35.20 -9.26 19.85
CA MET A 328 -33.82 -9.59 19.50
C MET A 328 -33.69 -11.02 18.92
N ALA A 329 -34.15 -11.23 17.68
CA ALA A 329 -33.80 -12.42 16.91
C ALA A 329 -32.51 -12.17 16.12
N GLU A 330 -31.49 -12.99 16.40
CA GLU A 330 -30.16 -12.99 15.76
C GLU A 330 -30.19 -13.32 14.25
N GLU A 331 -31.35 -13.68 13.69
CA GLU A 331 -31.50 -13.99 12.27
C GLU A 331 -31.62 -12.73 11.38
N VAL A 332 -31.00 -12.81 10.21
CA VAL A 332 -31.11 -11.82 9.13
C VAL A 332 -32.52 -11.88 8.57
N ALA A 333 -33.25 -10.75 8.56
CA ALA A 333 -34.56 -10.71 7.92
C ALA A 333 -34.40 -11.00 6.41
N GLU A 334 -35.32 -11.76 5.80
CA GLU A 334 -35.20 -12.17 4.39
C GLU A 334 -35.03 -10.96 3.44
N ALA A 335 -35.62 -9.81 3.77
CA ALA A 335 -35.44 -8.56 3.05
C ALA A 335 -34.00 -7.99 3.15
N ASP A 336 -33.36 -8.08 4.32
CA ASP A 336 -31.96 -7.66 4.52
C ASP A 336 -31.01 -8.56 3.71
N ARG A 337 -31.31 -9.86 3.70
CA ARG A 337 -30.58 -10.85 2.93
C ARG A 337 -30.63 -10.55 1.44
N GLU A 338 -31.81 -10.23 0.91
CA GLU A 338 -31.99 -9.91 -0.51
C GLU A 338 -31.16 -8.69 -0.92
N VAL A 339 -31.21 -7.59 -0.14
CA VAL A 339 -30.46 -6.36 -0.43
C VAL A 339 -28.94 -6.63 -0.42
N LEU A 340 -28.44 -7.33 0.60
CA LEU A 340 -27.01 -7.66 0.70
C LEU A 340 -26.53 -8.55 -0.45
N LEU A 341 -27.34 -9.52 -0.90
CA LEU A 341 -27.01 -10.36 -2.04
C LEU A 341 -26.97 -9.56 -3.35
N LYS A 342 -27.91 -8.63 -3.55
CA LYS A 342 -27.87 -7.73 -4.70
C LYS A 342 -26.64 -6.81 -4.66
N LEU A 343 -26.26 -6.31 -3.48
CA LEU A 343 -25.03 -5.53 -3.30
C LEU A 343 -23.79 -6.37 -3.60
N GLY A 344 -23.76 -7.63 -3.18
CA GLY A 344 -22.69 -8.57 -3.51
C GLY A 344 -22.60 -8.90 -5.00
N ARG A 345 -23.75 -9.02 -5.70
CA ARG A 345 -23.80 -9.15 -7.16
C ARG A 345 -23.20 -7.93 -7.86
N LEU A 346 -23.55 -6.74 -7.41
CA LEU A 346 -22.99 -5.50 -7.92
C LEU A 346 -21.48 -5.44 -7.68
N ALA A 347 -21.04 -5.76 -6.45
CA ALA A 347 -19.63 -5.79 -6.07
C ALA A 347 -18.81 -6.73 -6.97
N TYR A 348 -19.33 -7.92 -7.24
CA TYR A 348 -18.71 -8.91 -8.11
C TYR A 348 -18.56 -8.41 -9.55
N LYS A 349 -19.63 -7.86 -10.16
CA LYS A 349 -19.57 -7.30 -11.52
C LYS A 349 -18.54 -6.17 -11.65
N HIS A 350 -18.49 -5.29 -10.65
CA HIS A 350 -17.57 -4.16 -10.65
C HIS A 350 -16.13 -4.58 -10.34
N LEU A 351 -15.92 -5.68 -9.60
CA LEU A 351 -14.60 -6.26 -9.36
C LEU A 351 -13.99 -6.80 -10.66
N GLU A 352 -14.78 -7.47 -11.49
CA GLU A 352 -14.31 -7.97 -12.80
C GLU A 352 -14.00 -6.84 -13.79
N ASN A 353 -14.79 -5.76 -13.75
CA ASN A 353 -14.60 -4.61 -14.62
C ASN A 353 -13.52 -3.63 -14.12
N GLY A 354 -12.90 -3.89 -12.96
CA GLY A 354 -11.94 -2.98 -12.32
C GLY A 354 -12.53 -1.61 -11.96
N SER A 355 -13.86 -1.52 -11.85
CA SER A 355 -14.60 -0.28 -11.61
C SER A 355 -14.87 -0.09 -10.12
N ILE A 356 -14.52 1.07 -9.59
CA ILE A 356 -14.70 1.42 -8.17
C ILE A 356 -16.00 2.22 -7.90
N MET A 357 -16.66 2.67 -8.97
CA MET A 357 -17.81 3.57 -8.92
C MET A 357 -18.96 3.00 -9.76
N PHE A 358 -20.19 3.23 -9.32
CA PHE A 358 -21.40 2.80 -10.02
C PHE A 358 -22.52 3.83 -9.91
N TYR A 359 -23.44 3.81 -10.87
CA TYR A 359 -24.55 4.77 -10.95
C TYR A 359 -25.87 4.13 -10.54
N GLN A 360 -26.91 4.96 -10.43
CA GLN A 360 -28.27 4.49 -10.21
C GLN A 360 -28.69 3.43 -11.25
N GLU A 361 -28.31 3.59 -12.52
CA GLU A 361 -28.64 2.62 -13.56
C GLU A 361 -27.97 1.25 -13.31
N ASP A 362 -26.82 1.21 -12.63
CA ASP A 362 -26.12 -0.04 -12.28
C ASP A 362 -26.76 -0.72 -11.07
N LEU A 363 -27.29 0.06 -10.12
CA LEU A 363 -28.15 -0.42 -9.02
C LEU A 363 -29.44 -1.03 -9.59
N GLU A 364 -30.12 -0.31 -10.50
CA GLU A 364 -31.36 -0.77 -11.15
C GLU A 364 -31.14 -2.06 -11.96
N LYS A 365 -30.04 -2.19 -12.71
CA LYS A 365 -29.65 -3.45 -13.38
C LYS A 365 -29.41 -4.62 -12.41
N CYS A 366 -29.17 -4.31 -11.14
CA CYS A 366 -29.05 -5.28 -10.07
C CYS A 366 -30.33 -5.45 -9.25
N GLY A 367 -31.41 -4.75 -9.63
CA GLY A 367 -32.69 -4.79 -8.93
C GLY A 367 -32.65 -4.15 -7.54
N LEU A 368 -31.70 -3.23 -7.32
CA LEU A 368 -31.54 -2.45 -6.09
C LEU A 368 -32.16 -1.07 -6.26
N ASP A 369 -32.97 -0.70 -5.28
CA ASP A 369 -33.35 0.69 -5.10
C ASP A 369 -32.20 1.49 -4.44
N PRO A 370 -31.89 2.70 -4.92
CA PRO A 370 -31.00 3.64 -4.25
C PRO A 370 -31.12 3.74 -2.73
N ASP A 371 -32.34 3.88 -2.21
CA ASP A 371 -32.54 4.10 -0.79
C ASP A 371 -32.23 2.82 0.01
N GLU A 372 -32.53 1.64 -0.56
CA GLU A 372 -32.17 0.33 0.00
C GLU A 372 -30.64 0.13 0.09
N ALA A 373 -29.89 0.57 -0.92
CA ALA A 373 -28.43 0.45 -0.96
C ALA A 373 -27.73 1.31 0.12
N LEU A 374 -28.29 2.49 0.43
CA LEU A 374 -27.74 3.44 1.39
C LEU A 374 -28.04 3.12 2.86
N VAL A 375 -28.97 2.20 3.11
CA VAL A 375 -29.28 1.77 4.48
C VAL A 375 -28.05 1.21 5.20
N TYR A 376 -27.18 0.51 4.47
CA TYR A 376 -25.89 0.01 4.97
C TYR A 376 -24.77 1.03 4.71
N SER A 377 -24.87 2.21 5.32
CA SER A 377 -23.97 3.35 5.09
C SER A 377 -22.49 3.08 5.34
N GLY A 378 -22.14 2.06 6.14
CA GLY A 378 -20.75 1.59 6.31
C GLY A 378 -20.27 0.61 5.24
N VAL A 379 -21.15 0.19 4.33
CA VAL A 379 -20.88 -0.76 3.24
C VAL A 379 -20.90 -0.04 1.89
N CYS A 380 -21.99 0.66 1.62
CA CYS A 380 -22.22 1.47 0.43
C CYS A 380 -22.53 2.90 0.84
N THR A 381 -21.95 3.88 0.16
CA THR A 381 -22.14 5.29 0.47
C THR A 381 -22.58 6.06 -0.76
N GLU A 382 -23.50 7.01 -0.56
CA GLU A 382 -23.85 8.03 -1.54
C GLU A 382 -22.75 9.08 -1.50
N ILE A 383 -22.13 9.33 -2.64
CA ILE A 383 -21.04 10.29 -2.71
C ILE A 383 -21.59 11.72 -2.82
N PHE A 384 -22.79 11.89 -3.37
CA PHE A 384 -23.42 13.19 -3.56
C PHE A 384 -24.69 13.32 -2.72
N LYS A 385 -24.60 14.02 -1.58
CA LYS A 385 -25.80 14.73 -1.08
C LYS A 385 -26.14 15.84 -2.08
N ARG A 386 -27.43 16.10 -2.28
CA ARG A 386 -28.06 17.06 -3.21
C ARG A 386 -27.62 18.55 -3.07
N GLU A 387 -26.33 18.85 -2.93
CA GLU A 387 -25.80 20.19 -2.64
C GLU A 387 -24.95 20.79 -3.78
N CYS A 388 -24.67 20.05 -4.87
CA CYS A 388 -24.14 20.65 -6.10
C CYS A 388 -25.28 21.07 -7.02
N VAL A 389 -25.36 22.37 -7.33
CA VAL A 389 -26.45 23.05 -8.07
C VAL A 389 -26.60 22.56 -9.53
N ILE A 390 -25.79 21.62 -10.00
CA ILE A 390 -25.58 21.39 -11.44
C ILE A 390 -26.19 20.06 -11.92
N PHE A 391 -26.35 19.03 -11.09
CA PHE A 391 -27.09 17.82 -11.47
C PHE A 391 -27.75 17.06 -10.30
N GLU A 392 -28.91 16.44 -10.59
CA GLU A 392 -29.81 15.73 -9.67
C GLU A 392 -29.56 14.21 -9.55
N LYS A 393 -28.54 13.65 -10.23
CA LYS A 393 -28.32 12.19 -10.26
C LYS A 393 -27.28 11.72 -9.24
N PRO A 394 -27.63 10.80 -8.32
CA PRO A 394 -26.72 10.30 -7.30
C PRO A 394 -25.69 9.30 -7.88
N VAL A 395 -24.48 9.29 -7.32
CA VAL A 395 -23.41 8.36 -7.66
C VAL A 395 -22.96 7.63 -6.39
N TYR A 396 -22.64 6.35 -6.53
CA TYR A 396 -22.39 5.44 -5.42
C TYR A 396 -21.02 4.77 -5.53
N CYS A 397 -20.47 4.40 -4.38
CA CYS A 397 -19.32 3.51 -4.29
C CYS A 397 -19.41 2.65 -3.03
N PHE A 398 -18.66 1.55 -3.03
CA PHE A 398 -18.34 0.88 -1.76
C PHE A 398 -17.38 1.77 -0.97
N VAL A 399 -17.50 1.75 0.37
CA VAL A 399 -16.65 2.57 1.24
C VAL A 399 -15.17 2.26 1.04
N HIS A 400 -14.84 1.01 0.71
CA HIS A 400 -13.49 0.58 0.38
C HIS A 400 -13.48 -0.63 -0.56
N LEU A 401 -12.42 -0.80 -1.35
CA LEU A 401 -12.26 -1.93 -2.28
C LEU A 401 -12.32 -3.29 -1.55
N SER A 402 -11.74 -3.40 -0.37
CA SER A 402 -11.81 -4.62 0.43
C SER A 402 -13.23 -5.01 0.84
N ILE A 403 -14.14 -4.04 1.03
CA ILE A 403 -15.56 -4.29 1.31
C ILE A 403 -16.23 -4.81 0.04
N GLN A 404 -15.90 -4.26 -1.12
CA GLN A 404 -16.35 -4.77 -2.41
C GLN A 404 -15.86 -6.21 -2.65
N GLU A 405 -14.58 -6.50 -2.41
CA GLU A 405 -14.02 -7.86 -2.55
C GLU A 405 -14.68 -8.85 -1.58
N PHE A 406 -14.94 -8.43 -0.34
CA PHE A 406 -15.64 -9.26 0.65
C PHE A 406 -17.08 -9.58 0.23
N LEU A 407 -17.85 -8.57 -0.17
CA LEU A 407 -19.23 -8.79 -0.63
C LEU A 407 -19.30 -9.62 -1.91
N ALA A 408 -18.34 -9.44 -2.83
CA ALA A 408 -18.21 -10.28 -4.00
C ALA A 408 -17.94 -11.75 -3.59
N ALA A 409 -17.10 -11.98 -2.58
CA ALA A 409 -16.82 -13.32 -2.05
C ALA A 409 -18.08 -13.95 -1.43
N VAL A 410 -18.83 -13.19 -0.61
CA VAL A 410 -20.11 -13.64 -0.04
C VAL A 410 -21.10 -14.01 -1.13
N TYR A 411 -21.25 -13.18 -2.17
CA TYR A 411 -22.14 -13.45 -3.30
C TYR A 411 -21.71 -14.69 -4.10
N MET A 412 -20.42 -14.82 -4.41
CA MET A 412 -19.90 -15.97 -5.13
C MET A 412 -20.10 -17.27 -4.34
N PHE A 413 -19.87 -17.24 -3.03
CA PHE A 413 -20.12 -18.40 -2.16
C PHE A 413 -21.60 -18.76 -2.12
N HIS A 414 -22.49 -17.76 -2.05
CA HIS A 414 -23.93 -17.95 -2.15
C HIS A 414 -24.34 -18.60 -3.48
N CYS A 415 -23.82 -18.12 -4.61
CA CYS A 415 -24.08 -18.72 -5.93
C CYS A 415 -23.59 -20.17 -6.00
N TYR A 416 -22.43 -20.48 -5.40
CA TYR A 416 -21.95 -21.84 -5.26
C TYR A 416 -22.93 -22.73 -4.50
N THR A 417 -23.36 -22.31 -3.29
CA THR A 417 -24.26 -23.09 -2.44
C THR A 417 -25.62 -23.33 -3.09
N ASN A 418 -26.14 -22.34 -3.82
CA ASN A 418 -27.42 -22.44 -4.53
C ASN A 418 -27.32 -23.06 -5.93
N LYS A 419 -26.12 -23.51 -6.35
CA LYS A 419 -25.87 -24.11 -7.67
C LYS A 419 -26.26 -23.21 -8.83
N ASP A 420 -26.01 -21.91 -8.71
CA ASP A 420 -26.15 -20.95 -9.80
C ASP A 420 -24.98 -21.10 -10.79
N ILE A 421 -25.07 -22.13 -11.63
CA ILE A 421 -24.03 -22.52 -12.56
C ILE A 421 -23.77 -21.42 -13.61
N GLU A 422 -24.74 -20.58 -13.92
CA GLU A 422 -24.55 -19.50 -14.91
C GLU A 422 -23.59 -18.43 -14.39
N VAL A 423 -23.76 -17.99 -13.15
CA VAL A 423 -22.84 -17.04 -12.52
C VAL A 423 -21.45 -17.64 -12.33
N LEU A 424 -21.38 -18.92 -11.89
CA LEU A 424 -20.10 -19.62 -11.74
C LEU A 424 -19.36 -19.76 -13.08
N LYS A 425 -20.06 -20.11 -14.16
CA LYS A 425 -19.49 -20.23 -15.51
C LYS A 425 -19.02 -18.90 -16.08
N GLN A 426 -19.66 -17.79 -15.69
CA GLN A 426 -19.26 -16.46 -16.15
C GLN A 426 -17.89 -16.05 -15.61
N PHE A 427 -17.42 -16.62 -14.50
CA PHE A 427 -16.12 -16.29 -13.92
C PHE A 427 -14.96 -16.72 -14.85
N PRO A 428 -14.29 -15.80 -15.55
CA PRO A 428 -13.41 -16.15 -16.68
C PRO A 428 -12.23 -17.05 -16.30
N GLY A 429 -11.85 -17.98 -17.19
CA GLY A 429 -10.65 -18.82 -17.06
C GLY A 429 -10.86 -20.17 -16.38
N THR A 430 -12.11 -20.51 -16.09
CA THR A 430 -12.54 -21.79 -15.53
C THR A 430 -13.40 -22.52 -16.58
N LYS A 431 -13.03 -23.73 -16.96
CA LYS A 431 -13.93 -24.59 -17.76
C LYS A 431 -14.77 -25.37 -16.76
N TRP A 432 -16.00 -24.91 -16.50
CA TRP A 432 -16.98 -25.69 -15.75
C TRP A 432 -17.64 -26.67 -16.71
N ASP A 433 -17.14 -27.91 -16.73
CA ASP A 433 -17.81 -29.00 -17.45
C ASP A 433 -18.96 -29.53 -16.60
N ASN A 434 -20.04 -30.01 -17.23
CA ASN A 434 -21.29 -30.41 -16.56
C ASN A 434 -21.18 -31.74 -15.76
N THR A 435 -20.00 -32.14 -15.30
CA THR A 435 -19.79 -33.38 -14.52
C THR A 435 -19.92 -33.12 -13.02
N ASN A 436 -20.63 -33.99 -12.29
CA ASN A 436 -20.87 -33.88 -10.83
C ASN A 436 -19.61 -33.76 -9.94
N SER A 437 -18.41 -34.06 -10.46
CA SER A 437 -17.13 -33.89 -9.76
C SER A 437 -16.58 -32.46 -9.78
N ASP A 438 -17.10 -31.59 -10.66
CA ASP A 438 -16.62 -30.20 -10.84
C ASP A 438 -17.29 -29.20 -9.89
N THR A 439 -18.24 -29.68 -9.08
CA THR A 439 -19.09 -28.86 -8.20
C THR A 439 -18.81 -29.07 -6.72
N SER A 440 -17.75 -29.79 -6.33
CA SER A 440 -17.38 -29.90 -4.92
C SER A 440 -16.67 -28.63 -4.44
N LEU A 441 -16.81 -28.30 -3.15
CA LEU A 441 -16.33 -27.03 -2.59
C LEU A 441 -14.81 -26.90 -2.70
N ASP A 442 -14.09 -27.98 -2.47
CA ASP A 442 -12.63 -28.07 -2.61
C ASP A 442 -12.17 -27.80 -4.06
N VAL A 443 -12.88 -28.33 -5.06
CA VAL A 443 -12.59 -28.07 -6.48
C VAL A 443 -12.92 -26.63 -6.85
N PHE A 444 -14.05 -26.11 -6.38
CA PHE A 444 -14.44 -24.71 -6.58
C PHE A 444 -13.37 -23.75 -6.03
N LEU A 445 -13.02 -23.88 -4.75
CA LEU A 445 -12.01 -23.02 -4.09
C LEU A 445 -10.65 -23.13 -4.76
N SER A 446 -10.23 -24.34 -5.16
CA SER A 446 -8.98 -24.57 -5.87
C SER A 446 -8.93 -23.86 -7.23
N ARG A 447 -10.05 -23.82 -7.97
CA ARG A 447 -10.16 -23.12 -9.27
C ARG A 447 -10.09 -21.61 -9.12
N VAL A 448 -10.76 -21.05 -8.12
CA VAL A 448 -10.70 -19.59 -7.88
C VAL A 448 -9.29 -19.19 -7.48
N MET A 449 -8.61 -20.00 -6.65
CA MET A 449 -7.19 -19.80 -6.32
C MET A 449 -6.30 -19.80 -7.57
N ASP A 450 -6.49 -20.75 -8.51
CA ASP A 450 -5.69 -20.78 -9.75
C ASP A 450 -5.84 -19.50 -10.59
N LYS A 451 -7.02 -18.88 -10.56
CA LYS A 451 -7.24 -17.60 -11.26
C LYS A 451 -6.54 -16.44 -10.54
N SER A 452 -6.62 -16.38 -9.21
CA SER A 452 -5.88 -15.39 -8.42
C SER A 452 -4.37 -15.50 -8.69
N LEU A 453 -3.81 -16.71 -8.70
CA LEU A 453 -2.37 -16.89 -8.96
C LEU A 453 -1.96 -16.47 -10.39
N LYS A 454 -2.84 -16.61 -11.38
CA LYS A 454 -2.61 -16.12 -12.77
C LYS A 454 -2.73 -14.60 -12.91
N SER A 455 -3.36 -13.91 -11.95
CA SER A 455 -3.48 -12.46 -11.95
C SER A 455 -2.11 -11.81 -11.77
N LYS A 456 -1.68 -10.97 -12.73
CA LYS A 456 -0.37 -10.30 -12.69
C LYS A 456 -0.24 -9.31 -11.53
N ASN A 457 -1.31 -8.58 -11.24
CA ASN A 457 -1.30 -7.51 -10.24
C ASN A 457 -1.83 -7.96 -8.87
N GLY A 458 -2.52 -9.09 -8.77
CA GLY A 458 -3.06 -9.61 -7.51
C GLY A 458 -4.44 -9.06 -7.10
N HIS A 459 -5.19 -8.46 -8.02
CA HIS A 459 -6.52 -7.88 -7.75
C HIS A 459 -7.61 -8.86 -7.29
N LEU A 460 -7.33 -10.17 -7.23
CA LEU A 460 -8.26 -11.18 -6.72
C LEU A 460 -7.78 -11.80 -5.40
N ASP A 461 -6.66 -11.34 -4.86
CA ASP A 461 -6.00 -12.03 -3.76
C ASP A 461 -6.82 -11.96 -2.48
N LEU A 462 -7.37 -10.78 -2.16
CA LEU A 462 -8.21 -10.60 -0.98
C LEU A 462 -9.60 -11.24 -1.16
N PHE A 463 -10.19 -11.13 -2.36
CA PHE A 463 -11.40 -11.88 -2.73
C PHE A 463 -11.26 -13.39 -2.49
N VAL A 464 -10.15 -14.00 -2.91
CA VAL A 464 -9.92 -15.45 -2.72
C VAL A 464 -9.67 -15.80 -1.26
N ARG A 465 -8.96 -14.94 -0.51
CA ARG A 465 -8.78 -15.10 0.94
C ARG A 465 -10.12 -15.16 1.67
N PHE A 466 -11.01 -14.21 1.38
CA PHE A 466 -12.35 -14.19 1.96
C PHE A 466 -13.15 -15.45 1.60
N LEU A 467 -13.12 -15.88 0.34
CA LEU A 467 -13.80 -17.13 -0.06
C LEU A 467 -13.36 -18.36 0.73
N HIS A 468 -12.06 -18.47 1.01
CA HIS A 468 -11.52 -19.57 1.82
C HIS A 468 -11.90 -19.41 3.29
N GLY A 469 -11.79 -18.21 3.88
CA GLY A 469 -12.17 -17.97 5.27
C GLY A 469 -13.67 -18.15 5.55
N LEU A 470 -14.53 -17.91 4.55
CA LEU A 470 -15.98 -18.13 4.65
C LEU A 470 -16.32 -19.62 4.87
N THR A 471 -15.40 -20.56 4.63
CA THR A 471 -15.62 -21.99 4.89
C THR A 471 -15.64 -22.34 6.39
N LEU A 472 -15.13 -21.46 7.26
CA LEU A 472 -15.08 -21.70 8.69
C LEU A 472 -16.46 -21.66 9.35
N GLU A 473 -16.65 -22.51 10.35
CA GLU A 473 -17.89 -22.58 11.13
C GLU A 473 -18.25 -21.24 11.79
N SER A 474 -17.26 -20.46 12.25
CA SER A 474 -17.46 -19.10 12.78
C SER A 474 -18.18 -18.20 11.78
N ASN A 475 -17.71 -18.17 10.53
CA ASN A 475 -18.27 -17.36 9.46
C ASN A 475 -19.61 -17.91 8.96
N GLN A 476 -19.77 -19.23 8.92
CA GLN A 476 -21.05 -19.87 8.60
C GLN A 476 -22.11 -19.60 9.67
N LYS A 477 -21.73 -19.51 10.95
CA LYS A 477 -22.65 -19.12 12.03
C LYS A 477 -23.14 -17.68 11.87
N ILE A 478 -22.23 -16.76 11.53
CA ILE A 478 -22.54 -15.32 11.40
C ILE A 478 -23.33 -15.03 10.12
N LEU A 479 -22.93 -15.60 8.99
CA LEU A 479 -23.44 -15.27 7.66
C LEU A 479 -24.24 -16.41 7.00
N GLY A 480 -24.56 -17.49 7.71
CA GLY A 480 -25.15 -18.70 7.12
C GLY A 480 -26.47 -18.44 6.39
N SER A 481 -27.28 -17.49 6.85
CA SER A 481 -28.48 -17.05 6.13
C SER A 481 -28.15 -16.47 4.75
N LEU A 482 -27.07 -15.69 4.62
CA LEU A 482 -26.60 -15.11 3.36
C LEU A 482 -25.92 -16.16 2.47
N LEU A 483 -25.03 -16.98 3.02
CA LEU A 483 -24.21 -17.94 2.28
C LEU A 483 -25.01 -19.16 1.78
N GLY A 484 -26.11 -19.49 2.45
CA GLY A 484 -26.90 -20.69 2.22
C GLY A 484 -26.37 -21.91 3.00
N LYS A 485 -27.08 -23.04 2.90
CA LYS A 485 -26.71 -24.29 3.58
C LYS A 485 -25.72 -25.10 2.74
N ALA A 486 -24.42 -24.86 2.91
CA ALA A 486 -23.39 -25.73 2.37
C ALA A 486 -23.07 -26.85 3.36
N GLU A 487 -23.03 -28.11 2.89
CA GLU A 487 -22.46 -29.22 3.67
C GLU A 487 -20.94 -29.09 3.71
N ILE A 488 -20.41 -28.32 4.67
CA ILE A 488 -18.99 -28.18 4.90
C ILE A 488 -18.59 -29.19 5.97
N THR A 489 -17.90 -30.25 5.57
CA THR A 489 -17.37 -31.24 6.51
C THR A 489 -15.86 -31.02 6.73
N PRO A 490 -15.30 -31.45 7.87
CA PRO A 490 -13.86 -31.40 8.11
C PRO A 490 -13.04 -32.08 6.99
N GLU A 491 -13.57 -33.13 6.36
CA GLU A 491 -12.92 -33.81 5.24
C GLU A 491 -12.82 -32.94 3.98
N ILE A 492 -13.81 -32.08 3.74
CA ILE A 492 -13.79 -31.12 2.61
C ILE A 492 -12.79 -30.00 2.89
N ILE A 493 -12.78 -29.48 4.12
CA ILE A 493 -11.80 -28.47 4.55
C ILE A 493 -10.38 -29.04 4.40
N GLN A 494 -10.13 -30.26 4.88
CA GLN A 494 -8.81 -30.89 4.76
C GLN A 494 -8.41 -31.14 3.30
N ARG A 495 -9.35 -31.58 2.44
CA ARG A 495 -9.08 -31.70 1.00
C ARG A 495 -8.73 -30.38 0.35
N THR A 496 -9.40 -29.30 0.76
CA THR A 496 -9.10 -27.93 0.29
C THR A 496 -7.70 -27.51 0.72
N VAL A 497 -7.34 -27.68 2.01
CA VAL A 497 -6.00 -27.40 2.54
C VAL A 497 -4.91 -28.18 1.80
N ASN A 498 -5.12 -29.48 1.61
CA ASN A 498 -4.16 -30.33 0.89
C ASN A 498 -4.01 -29.87 -0.57
N SER A 499 -5.12 -29.60 -1.25
CA SER A 499 -5.12 -29.06 -2.62
C SER A 499 -4.35 -27.74 -2.71
N LEU A 500 -4.49 -26.84 -1.73
CA LEU A 500 -3.72 -25.59 -1.68
C LEU A 500 -2.22 -25.84 -1.53
N LYS A 501 -1.82 -26.72 -0.60
CA LYS A 501 -0.41 -27.06 -0.35
C LYS A 501 0.28 -27.75 -1.52
N GLU A 502 -0.47 -28.56 -2.27
CA GLU A 502 0.05 -29.33 -3.41
C GLU A 502 0.17 -28.52 -4.71
N LYS A 503 -0.28 -27.26 -4.74
CA LYS A 503 -0.18 -26.40 -5.92
C LYS A 503 1.28 -26.15 -6.29
N LYS A 504 1.75 -26.82 -7.35
CA LYS A 504 3.05 -26.57 -7.97
C LYS A 504 2.94 -25.36 -8.89
N THR A 505 3.44 -24.22 -8.44
CA THR A 505 3.39 -22.95 -9.16
C THR A 505 4.44 -22.92 -10.27
N LYS A 506 4.01 -22.96 -11.54
CA LYS A 506 4.77 -22.42 -12.69
C LYS A 506 4.65 -20.88 -12.74
N ILE A 507 4.45 -20.25 -11.60
CA ILE A 507 4.03 -18.86 -11.41
C ILE A 507 5.12 -18.16 -10.60
N ALA A 508 5.23 -16.85 -10.72
CA ALA A 508 6.26 -16.07 -10.06
C ALA A 508 6.24 -16.28 -8.51
N PRO A 509 7.40 -16.52 -7.86
CA PRO A 509 7.48 -16.90 -6.44
C PRO A 509 6.73 -15.98 -5.47
N ASP A 510 6.59 -14.71 -5.84
CA ASP A 510 5.86 -13.66 -5.14
C ASP A 510 4.33 -13.86 -5.08
N ARG A 511 3.76 -14.79 -5.85
CA ARG A 511 2.32 -15.08 -5.86
C ARG A 511 1.93 -16.18 -4.88
N SER A 512 2.87 -17.06 -4.51
CA SER A 512 2.60 -18.21 -3.63
C SER A 512 2.26 -17.81 -2.19
N ILE A 513 2.65 -16.60 -1.76
CA ILE A 513 2.27 -16.06 -0.45
C ILE A 513 0.76 -15.98 -0.26
N ASN A 514 -0.01 -15.78 -1.33
CA ASN A 514 -1.46 -15.72 -1.24
C ASN A 514 -2.08 -17.07 -0.81
N ILE A 515 -1.42 -18.19 -1.14
CA ILE A 515 -1.81 -19.52 -0.68
C ILE A 515 -1.66 -19.60 0.84
N PHE A 516 -0.53 -19.12 1.37
CA PHE A 516 -0.29 -19.08 2.81
C PHE A 516 -1.34 -18.21 3.53
N HIS A 517 -1.67 -17.03 2.99
CA HIS A 517 -2.74 -16.20 3.56
C HIS A 517 -4.11 -16.88 3.55
N CYS A 518 -4.46 -17.62 2.50
CA CYS A 518 -5.72 -18.38 2.49
C CYS A 518 -5.73 -19.48 3.56
N LEU A 519 -4.59 -20.13 3.83
CA LEU A 519 -4.49 -21.09 4.93
C LEU A 519 -4.69 -20.41 6.29
N ILE A 520 -4.10 -19.22 6.50
CA ILE A 520 -4.33 -18.41 7.72
C ILE A 520 -5.80 -18.02 7.88
N GLU A 521 -6.46 -17.61 6.79
CA GLU A 521 -7.90 -17.28 6.81
C GLU A 521 -8.77 -18.51 7.10
N MET A 522 -8.30 -19.71 6.77
CA MET A 522 -8.93 -20.99 7.14
C MET A 522 -8.54 -21.46 8.55
N ASN A 523 -7.88 -20.62 9.37
CA ASN A 523 -7.30 -20.99 10.67
C ASN A 523 -6.36 -22.21 10.61
N ASP A 524 -5.82 -22.51 9.44
CA ASP A 524 -4.86 -23.58 9.24
C ASP A 524 -3.44 -23.05 9.49
N LEU A 525 -2.89 -23.45 10.63
CA LEU A 525 -1.52 -23.12 11.03
C LEU A 525 -0.52 -24.22 10.64
N SER A 526 -0.93 -25.18 9.82
CA SER A 526 -0.14 -26.39 9.59
C SER A 526 1.17 -26.09 8.85
N VAL A 527 1.20 -25.12 7.92
CA VAL A 527 2.46 -24.68 7.30
C VAL A 527 3.39 -24.06 8.34
N SER A 528 2.86 -23.25 9.26
CA SER A 528 3.65 -22.67 10.36
C SER A 528 4.17 -23.75 11.32
N GLN A 529 3.38 -24.78 11.58
CA GLN A 529 3.75 -25.93 12.41
C GLN A 529 4.79 -26.81 11.71
N GLU A 530 4.61 -27.11 10.41
CA GLU A 530 5.56 -27.84 9.57
C GLU A 530 6.90 -27.11 9.51
N ILE A 531 6.87 -25.78 9.39
CA ILE A 531 8.05 -24.93 9.58
C ILE A 531 8.64 -25.19 10.98
N GLN A 532 7.87 -25.05 12.07
CA GLN A 532 8.33 -25.28 13.44
C GLN A 532 8.93 -26.69 13.67
N GLU A 533 8.34 -27.72 13.11
CA GLU A 533 8.80 -29.11 13.18
C GLU A 533 10.08 -29.33 12.36
N PHE A 534 10.16 -28.73 11.17
CA PHE A 534 11.40 -28.66 10.42
C PHE A 534 12.51 -28.01 11.27
N LEU A 535 12.19 -27.03 12.11
CA LEU A 535 13.17 -26.41 13.03
C LEU A 535 13.63 -27.37 14.11
N ARG A 536 12.75 -28.26 14.60
CA ARG A 536 13.10 -29.20 15.69
C ARG A 536 13.76 -30.49 15.19
N SER A 537 13.77 -30.71 13.88
CA SER A 537 14.33 -31.93 13.28
C SER A 537 15.87 -31.91 13.26
N GLU A 538 16.50 -33.03 13.60
CA GLU A 538 17.97 -33.17 13.50
C GLU A 538 18.45 -33.34 12.03
N ASN A 539 17.58 -33.84 11.14
CA ASN A 539 17.91 -34.15 9.73
C ASN A 539 17.45 -33.05 8.75
N ARG A 540 17.70 -31.77 9.07
CA ARG A 540 17.17 -30.63 8.28
C ARG A 540 17.70 -30.55 6.86
N SER A 541 18.92 -31.03 6.60
CA SER A 541 19.56 -31.01 5.27
C SER A 541 18.94 -31.98 4.27
N GLU A 542 18.13 -32.94 4.74
CA GLU A 542 17.49 -33.98 3.93
C GLU A 542 16.00 -33.69 3.66
N LYS A 543 15.44 -32.65 4.28
CA LYS A 543 14.04 -32.24 4.09
C LYS A 543 13.91 -31.07 3.12
N GLU A 544 13.02 -31.21 2.14
CA GLU A 544 12.72 -30.16 1.16
C GLU A 544 11.60 -29.25 1.70
N LEU A 545 11.82 -27.93 1.67
CA LEU A 545 10.76 -26.95 1.95
C LEU A 545 10.04 -26.61 0.65
N SER A 546 8.70 -26.57 0.65
CA SER A 546 7.96 -26.13 -0.54
C SER A 546 8.02 -24.60 -0.71
N GLU A 547 7.62 -24.11 -1.89
CA GLU A 547 7.56 -22.66 -2.17
C GLU A 547 6.68 -21.90 -1.15
N ILE A 548 5.58 -22.51 -0.70
CA ILE A 548 4.68 -21.94 0.32
C ILE A 548 5.40 -21.81 1.66
N HIS A 549 6.24 -22.78 2.04
CA HIS A 549 7.06 -22.70 3.26
C HIS A 549 8.04 -21.53 3.18
N CYS A 550 8.70 -21.36 2.03
CA CYS A 550 9.64 -20.25 1.83
C CYS A 550 8.94 -18.89 1.85
N SER A 551 7.76 -18.78 1.24
CA SER A 551 6.93 -17.56 1.27
C SER A 551 6.43 -17.26 2.68
N ALA A 552 5.93 -18.27 3.41
CA ALA A 552 5.53 -18.13 4.81
C ALA A 552 6.70 -17.67 5.69
N LEU A 553 7.90 -18.24 5.50
CA LEU A 553 9.11 -17.80 6.19
C LEU A 553 9.43 -16.33 5.86
N ALA A 554 9.45 -15.95 4.58
CA ALA A 554 9.70 -14.57 4.17
C ALA A 554 8.68 -13.57 4.74
N TYR A 555 7.43 -14.00 4.93
CA TYR A 555 6.39 -13.19 5.57
C TYR A 555 6.52 -13.10 7.09
N ILE A 556 6.97 -14.18 7.76
CA ILE A 556 7.11 -14.24 9.22
C ILE A 556 8.37 -13.52 9.72
N LEU A 557 9.44 -13.45 8.93
CA LEU A 557 10.76 -13.03 9.43
C LEU A 557 11.01 -11.52 9.59
N PRO A 558 10.45 -10.59 8.78
CA PRO A 558 10.69 -9.16 8.98
C PRO A 558 10.12 -8.64 10.30
N GLY A 559 10.87 -7.78 11.01
CA GLY A 559 10.43 -7.09 12.23
C GLY A 559 10.24 -7.95 13.49
N CYS A 560 10.87 -9.13 13.53
CA CYS A 560 10.89 -10.03 14.68
C CYS A 560 12.17 -9.85 15.54
N GLU A 561 12.09 -10.18 16.82
CA GLU A 561 13.30 -10.45 17.59
C GLU A 561 13.84 -11.84 17.19
N LEU A 562 14.59 -11.91 16.09
CA LEU A 562 15.16 -13.16 15.58
C LEU A 562 16.17 -13.74 16.59
N SER A 563 15.74 -14.76 17.32
CA SER A 563 16.66 -15.62 18.07
C SER A 563 17.53 -16.49 17.14
N ASP A 564 18.58 -17.10 17.69
CA ASP A 564 19.47 -18.00 16.95
C ASP A 564 18.73 -19.19 16.31
N THR A 565 17.64 -19.66 16.94
CA THR A 565 16.79 -20.71 16.36
C THR A 565 16.11 -20.25 15.08
N HIS A 566 15.67 -18.97 15.00
CA HIS A 566 15.10 -18.39 13.78
C HIS A 566 16.14 -18.28 12.65
N CYS A 567 17.38 -17.93 13.00
CA CYS A 567 18.49 -17.86 12.06
C CYS A 567 18.89 -19.24 11.50
N GLU A 568 18.79 -20.28 12.32
CA GLU A 568 19.01 -21.67 11.92
C GLU A 568 17.98 -22.15 10.88
N VAL A 569 16.73 -21.69 11.01
CA VAL A 569 15.65 -21.96 10.06
C VAL A 569 15.99 -21.46 8.67
N VAL A 570 16.30 -20.18 8.59
CA VAL A 570 16.60 -19.49 7.35
C VAL A 570 17.84 -20.12 6.72
N ALA A 571 18.86 -20.41 7.53
CA ALA A 571 20.04 -21.12 7.06
C ALA A 571 19.73 -22.51 6.46
N SER A 572 18.78 -23.24 7.05
CA SER A 572 18.36 -24.55 6.58
C SER A 572 17.51 -24.44 5.31
N ALA A 573 16.65 -23.42 5.18
CA ALA A 573 15.91 -23.12 3.95
C ALA A 573 16.82 -22.71 2.78
N LEU A 574 17.90 -21.97 3.06
CA LEU A 574 18.94 -21.66 2.09
C LEU A 574 19.75 -22.91 1.68
N LYS A 575 19.83 -23.91 2.56
CA LYS A 575 20.52 -25.20 2.29
C LYS A 575 19.65 -26.24 1.59
N SER A 576 18.32 -26.10 1.59
CA SER A 576 17.43 -27.13 1.05
C SER A 576 17.70 -27.39 -0.44
N ARG A 577 17.40 -28.61 -0.91
CA ARG A 577 17.48 -28.98 -2.33
C ARG A 577 16.09 -29.24 -2.87
N PRO A 578 15.59 -28.46 -3.83
CA PRO A 578 16.10 -27.14 -4.25
C PRO A 578 15.88 -26.08 -3.15
N SER A 579 16.67 -25.00 -3.15
CA SER A 579 16.33 -23.81 -2.34
C SER A 579 15.32 -22.98 -3.12
N HIS A 580 14.15 -22.76 -2.53
CA HIS A 580 13.08 -21.93 -3.09
C HIS A 580 13.09 -20.49 -2.52
N LEU A 581 13.95 -20.21 -1.54
CA LEU A 581 14.10 -18.89 -0.95
C LEU A 581 14.94 -18.00 -1.87
N VAL A 582 14.26 -17.19 -2.69
CA VAL A 582 14.89 -16.26 -3.64
C VAL A 582 14.99 -14.83 -3.12
N HIS A 583 14.18 -14.48 -2.13
CA HIS A 583 14.14 -13.16 -1.51
C HIS A 583 14.12 -13.30 0.01
N LEU A 584 15.06 -12.65 0.69
CA LEU A 584 15.17 -12.67 2.13
C LEU A 584 15.41 -11.24 2.65
N ASP A 585 14.45 -10.74 3.41
CA ASP A 585 14.57 -9.47 4.12
C ASP A 585 14.66 -9.73 5.62
N LEU A 586 15.80 -9.38 6.20
CA LEU A 586 16.08 -9.46 7.63
C LEU A 586 16.05 -8.08 8.29
N SER A 587 15.57 -7.05 7.59
CA SER A 587 15.49 -5.69 8.13
C SER A 587 14.58 -5.58 9.36
N GLY A 588 14.95 -4.68 10.27
CA GLY A 588 14.20 -4.43 11.51
C GLY A 588 14.26 -5.56 12.55
N ASN A 589 15.13 -6.57 12.38
CA ASN A 589 15.31 -7.66 13.35
C ASN A 589 16.55 -7.45 14.23
N TYR A 590 16.58 -8.00 15.45
CA TYR A 590 17.81 -8.04 16.26
C TYR A 590 18.58 -9.36 16.03
N LEU A 591 19.61 -9.34 15.18
CA LEU A 591 20.45 -10.50 14.89
C LEU A 591 21.70 -10.56 15.79
N LYS A 592 21.82 -11.63 16.59
CA LYS A 592 23.04 -11.95 17.34
C LYS A 592 24.11 -12.56 16.43
N ASP A 593 25.38 -12.46 16.83
CA ASP A 593 26.52 -13.03 16.10
C ASP A 593 26.41 -14.55 15.88
N SER A 594 25.86 -15.25 16.88
CA SER A 594 25.57 -16.68 16.80
C SER A 594 24.52 -17.00 15.73
N GLY A 595 23.42 -16.25 15.69
CA GLY A 595 22.43 -16.31 14.61
C GLY A 595 23.04 -16.02 13.24
N MET A 596 23.89 -15.00 13.14
CA MET A 596 24.54 -14.65 11.88
C MET A 596 25.48 -15.74 11.36
N LYS A 597 26.21 -16.40 12.26
CA LYS A 597 27.05 -17.55 11.91
C LYS A 597 26.25 -18.71 11.30
N LEU A 598 25.01 -18.90 11.76
CA LEU A 598 24.11 -19.91 11.18
C LEU A 598 23.66 -19.50 9.77
N LEU A 599 23.17 -18.27 9.62
CA LEU A 599 22.73 -17.69 8.32
C LEU A 599 23.82 -17.78 7.25
N THR A 600 25.04 -17.40 7.61
CA THR A 600 26.20 -17.48 6.71
C THR A 600 26.53 -18.90 6.31
N GLY A 601 26.34 -19.89 7.19
CA GLY A 601 26.41 -21.30 6.82
C GLY A 601 25.36 -21.70 5.78
N GLY A 602 24.18 -21.07 5.79
CA GLY A 602 23.12 -21.23 4.80
C GLY A 602 23.49 -20.66 3.43
N LEU A 603 23.93 -19.41 3.43
CA LEU A 603 24.36 -18.68 2.22
C LEU A 603 25.55 -19.36 1.51
N LYS A 604 26.44 -20.01 2.27
CA LYS A 604 27.56 -20.81 1.73
C LYS A 604 27.14 -22.07 0.97
N SER A 605 25.89 -22.50 1.10
CA SER A 605 25.42 -23.73 0.47
C SER A 605 25.34 -23.56 -1.05
N HIS A 606 25.86 -24.53 -1.80
CA HIS A 606 25.69 -24.61 -3.27
C HIS A 606 24.22 -24.74 -3.71
N ASN A 607 23.31 -25.01 -2.78
CA ASN A 607 21.88 -25.12 -3.07
C ASN A 607 21.15 -23.78 -2.95
N CYS A 608 21.78 -22.78 -2.32
CA CYS A 608 21.24 -21.46 -2.11
C CYS A 608 21.03 -20.77 -3.47
N LYS A 609 19.80 -20.34 -3.74
CA LYS A 609 19.40 -19.61 -4.95
C LYS A 609 18.91 -18.19 -4.64
N LEU A 610 19.39 -17.62 -3.53
CA LEU A 610 18.96 -16.31 -3.07
C LEU A 610 19.40 -15.24 -4.06
N GLU A 611 18.43 -14.50 -4.61
CA GLU A 611 18.66 -13.42 -5.57
C GLU A 611 18.66 -12.04 -4.90
N PHE A 612 17.90 -11.88 -3.81
CA PHE A 612 17.79 -10.65 -3.03
C PHE A 612 18.05 -10.90 -1.54
N LEU A 613 18.98 -10.13 -0.97
CA LEU A 613 19.24 -10.09 0.47
C LEU A 613 19.26 -8.65 0.98
N LYS A 614 18.37 -8.35 1.94
CA LYS A 614 18.34 -7.08 2.67
C LYS A 614 18.53 -7.28 4.17
N SER A 615 19.40 -6.48 4.79
CA SER A 615 19.68 -6.54 6.22
C SER A 615 19.90 -5.13 6.81
N GLU A 616 18.86 -4.30 6.81
CA GLU A 616 18.87 -2.98 7.46
C GLU A 616 18.52 -3.09 8.97
N LEU A 617 19.45 -2.78 9.87
CA LEU A 617 19.21 -2.81 11.32
C LEU A 617 18.82 -1.42 11.83
N LYS A 618 17.55 -1.23 12.22
CA LYS A 618 17.07 0.04 12.78
C LYS A 618 17.56 0.28 14.22
N LEU A 619 18.07 1.49 14.46
CA LEU A 619 18.31 2.07 15.78
C LEU A 619 16.96 2.58 16.34
N PHE A 620 16.20 1.72 17.01
CA PHE A 620 15.15 2.15 17.93
C PHE A 620 15.38 1.52 19.30
N CYS A 621 16.23 2.16 20.11
CA CYS A 621 16.22 1.98 21.56
C CYS A 621 15.90 3.34 22.18
N SER A 622 14.62 3.61 22.36
CA SER A 622 14.17 4.50 23.43
C SER A 622 14.16 3.70 24.74
N VAL A 623 14.75 4.29 25.77
CA VAL A 623 14.95 3.82 27.14
C VAL A 623 16.29 3.10 27.38
N SER A 624 17.07 3.77 28.23
CA SER A 624 18.40 3.48 28.74
C SER A 624 18.59 2.05 29.28
N SER A 625 19.11 1.14 28.46
CA SER A 625 20.09 0.12 28.87
C SER A 625 20.60 -0.62 27.63
N LEU A 626 21.92 -0.80 27.56
CA LEU A 626 22.71 -1.58 26.60
C LEU A 626 23.01 -0.91 25.24
N SER A 627 24.31 -0.82 25.01
CA SER A 627 25.03 -0.20 23.91
C SER A 627 24.83 -0.88 22.54
N SER A 628 24.53 -0.07 21.53
CA SER A 628 24.77 -0.30 20.08
C SER A 628 24.15 -1.55 19.43
N CYS A 629 22.91 -1.42 18.95
CA CYS A 629 22.22 -2.39 18.08
C CYS A 629 22.78 -2.38 16.64
N ARG A 630 23.86 -3.13 16.36
CA ARG A 630 24.47 -3.29 15.02
C ARG A 630 25.10 -4.70 14.88
N LEU A 631 25.19 -5.26 13.67
CA LEU A 631 26.03 -6.45 13.40
C LEU A 631 27.47 -6.17 13.89
N SER A 632 28.10 -7.15 14.54
CA SER A 632 29.51 -7.03 14.89
C SER A 632 30.41 -7.12 13.64
N GLU A 633 31.65 -6.62 13.78
CA GLU A 633 32.68 -6.67 12.75
C GLU A 633 32.90 -8.09 12.20
N THR A 634 32.91 -9.10 13.08
CA THR A 634 33.16 -10.50 12.73
C THR A 634 31.98 -11.13 11.98
N SER A 635 30.75 -10.68 12.29
CA SER A 635 29.51 -11.10 11.63
C SER A 635 29.41 -10.58 10.19
N CYS A 636 29.80 -9.32 9.97
CA CYS A 636 29.89 -8.73 8.63
C CYS A 636 30.94 -9.44 7.76
N ASP A 637 32.15 -9.67 8.29
CA ASP A 637 33.20 -10.42 7.58
C ASP A 637 32.75 -11.84 7.20
N SER A 638 32.03 -12.50 8.11
CA SER A 638 31.50 -13.84 7.89
C SER A 638 30.42 -13.86 6.80
N LEU A 639 29.59 -12.83 6.71
CA LEU A 639 28.58 -12.65 5.67
C LEU A 639 29.22 -12.50 4.30
N VAL A 640 30.16 -11.57 4.18
CA VAL A 640 30.83 -11.32 2.90
C VAL A 640 31.56 -12.58 2.40
N ARG A 641 32.25 -13.30 3.29
CA ARG A 641 32.88 -14.60 2.95
C ARG A 641 31.86 -15.67 2.55
N ALA A 642 30.64 -15.63 3.07
CA ALA A 642 29.58 -16.55 2.67
C ALA A 642 29.10 -16.24 1.25
N LEU A 643 28.86 -14.97 0.95
CA LEU A 643 28.48 -14.52 -0.39
C LEU A 643 29.54 -14.87 -1.44
N MET A 644 30.83 -14.71 -1.11
CA MET A 644 31.95 -15.13 -1.98
C MET A 644 31.96 -16.60 -2.37
N SER A 645 31.50 -17.48 -1.47
CA SER A 645 31.55 -18.92 -1.71
C SER A 645 30.45 -19.42 -2.64
N ASN A 646 29.39 -18.62 -2.85
CA ASN A 646 28.32 -18.91 -3.80
C ASN A 646 27.83 -17.61 -4.50
N PRO A 647 28.64 -17.03 -5.40
CA PRO A 647 28.41 -15.70 -6.00
C PRO A 647 27.32 -15.69 -7.10
N SER A 648 26.88 -16.87 -7.56
CA SER A 648 26.27 -17.03 -8.89
C SER A 648 24.79 -16.62 -9.01
N HIS A 649 24.09 -16.36 -7.91
CA HIS A 649 22.64 -16.12 -7.88
C HIS A 649 22.24 -14.74 -7.36
N LEU A 650 23.07 -14.09 -6.55
CA LEU A 650 22.73 -12.82 -5.90
C LEU A 650 22.77 -11.66 -6.91
N ARG A 651 21.66 -10.94 -7.04
CA ARG A 651 21.50 -9.77 -7.91
C ARG A 651 21.45 -8.47 -7.12
N GLU A 652 20.87 -8.50 -5.93
CA GLU A 652 20.69 -7.29 -5.11
C GLU A 652 21.20 -7.53 -3.69
N LEU A 653 22.04 -6.62 -3.20
CA LEU A 653 22.62 -6.66 -1.85
C LEU A 653 22.50 -5.29 -1.18
N ASP A 654 21.80 -5.27 -0.04
CA ASP A 654 21.67 -4.08 0.80
C ASP A 654 22.20 -4.36 2.21
N LEU A 655 23.34 -3.74 2.52
CA LEU A 655 23.97 -3.78 3.85
C LEU A 655 24.04 -2.37 4.48
N SER A 656 23.22 -1.43 4.03
CA SER A 656 23.16 -0.10 4.64
C SER A 656 22.81 -0.15 6.14
N ASP A 657 23.21 0.87 6.90
CA ASP A 657 23.12 0.96 8.36
C ASP A 657 23.94 -0.08 9.17
N ASN A 658 24.83 -0.85 8.53
CA ASN A 658 25.77 -1.75 9.22
C ASN A 658 27.16 -1.11 9.43
N LYS A 659 27.86 -1.46 10.53
CA LYS A 659 29.26 -1.04 10.77
C LYS A 659 30.23 -1.96 10.02
N LEU A 660 30.39 -1.73 8.72
CA LEU A 660 31.44 -2.38 7.94
C LEU A 660 32.80 -1.69 8.21
N GLN A 661 33.75 -2.43 8.77
CA GLN A 661 35.15 -1.99 8.92
C GLN A 661 35.93 -2.20 7.62
N ASP A 662 37.14 -1.62 7.54
CA ASP A 662 38.04 -1.72 6.37
C ASP A 662 38.31 -3.17 5.92
N SER A 663 38.33 -4.14 6.83
CA SER A 663 38.51 -5.57 6.53
C SER A 663 37.32 -6.18 5.78
N GLY A 664 36.09 -5.93 6.26
CA GLY A 664 34.86 -6.41 5.62
C GLY A 664 34.62 -5.74 4.28
N VAL A 665 35.01 -4.48 4.15
CA VAL A 665 34.98 -3.75 2.87
C VAL A 665 36.01 -4.32 1.90
N LYS A 666 37.25 -4.60 2.33
CA LYS A 666 38.26 -5.28 1.50
C LYS A 666 37.80 -6.64 1.00
N LEU A 667 37.10 -7.41 1.84
CA LEU A 667 36.48 -8.65 1.37
C LEU A 667 35.41 -8.33 0.32
N LEU A 668 34.51 -7.38 0.58
CA LEU A 668 33.44 -7.08 -0.38
C LEU A 668 33.99 -6.58 -1.72
N CYS A 669 35.10 -5.82 -1.68
CA CYS A 669 35.91 -5.48 -2.83
C CYS A 669 36.33 -6.73 -3.61
N VAL A 670 37.06 -7.67 -2.99
CA VAL A 670 37.47 -8.94 -3.61
C VAL A 670 36.29 -9.74 -4.18
N PHE A 671 35.11 -9.66 -3.57
CA PHE A 671 33.89 -10.30 -4.08
C PHE A 671 33.39 -9.64 -5.38
N LEU A 672 33.38 -8.30 -5.43
CA LEU A 672 32.99 -7.54 -6.62
C LEU A 672 33.96 -7.75 -7.78
N GLU A 673 35.25 -7.95 -7.50
CA GLU A 673 36.28 -8.27 -8.51
C GLU A 673 36.15 -9.68 -9.10
N SER A 674 35.32 -10.55 -8.51
CA SER A 674 35.14 -11.93 -8.97
C SER A 674 34.37 -11.97 -10.30
N PRO A 675 34.84 -12.74 -11.30
CA PRO A 675 34.13 -12.88 -12.58
C PRO A 675 32.77 -13.57 -12.45
N ASP A 676 32.53 -14.27 -11.34
CA ASP A 676 31.27 -14.96 -11.06
C ASP A 676 30.22 -14.07 -10.36
N CYS A 677 30.58 -12.82 -10.03
CA CYS A 677 29.68 -11.87 -9.38
C CYS A 677 28.60 -11.40 -10.37
N ARG A 678 27.32 -11.59 -10.01
CA ARG A 678 26.16 -11.18 -10.83
C ARG A 678 25.36 -10.04 -10.21
N LEU A 679 25.98 -9.30 -9.29
CA LEU A 679 25.30 -8.24 -8.57
C LEU A 679 24.93 -7.09 -9.51
N GLU A 680 23.65 -6.79 -9.59
CA GLU A 680 23.04 -5.71 -10.39
C GLU A 680 22.82 -4.45 -9.54
N ALA A 681 22.51 -4.59 -8.25
CA ALA A 681 22.34 -3.46 -7.32
C ALA A 681 23.08 -3.65 -5.98
N LEU A 682 23.79 -2.60 -5.53
CA LEU A 682 24.55 -2.60 -4.27
C LEU A 682 24.27 -1.34 -3.43
N ARG A 683 24.00 -1.52 -2.12
CA ARG A 683 23.82 -0.41 -1.17
C ARG A 683 24.65 -0.58 0.11
N LEU A 684 25.46 0.44 0.43
CA LEU A 684 26.46 0.42 1.51
C LEU A 684 26.77 1.82 2.06
N ASP A 685 27.24 1.88 3.31
CA ASP A 685 27.56 3.14 4.01
C ASP A 685 29.08 3.48 4.04
N CYS A 686 29.93 2.82 3.23
CA CYS A 686 31.39 2.92 3.36
C CYS A 686 32.12 3.52 2.14
N SER A 687 33.09 4.41 2.41
CA SER A 687 33.86 5.19 1.42
C SER A 687 35.09 4.48 0.82
N LEU A 688 35.48 3.32 1.36
CA LEU A 688 36.67 2.57 0.90
C LEU A 688 36.40 1.66 -0.32
N LEU A 689 35.13 1.43 -0.66
CA LEU A 689 34.73 0.51 -1.74
C LEU A 689 35.10 1.03 -3.14
N VAL A 690 35.27 2.35 -3.28
CA VAL A 690 35.45 3.00 -4.58
C VAL A 690 36.74 2.55 -5.28
N SER A 691 37.76 2.16 -4.50
CA SER A 691 39.01 1.62 -5.04
C SER A 691 38.85 0.26 -5.75
N ALA A 692 37.84 -0.53 -5.39
CA ALA A 692 37.62 -1.87 -5.95
C ALA A 692 36.66 -1.91 -7.14
N LEU A 693 35.84 -0.86 -7.30
CA LEU A 693 35.02 -0.69 -8.50
C LEU A 693 35.88 -0.56 -9.78
N LYS A 694 37.17 -0.22 -9.62
CA LYS A 694 38.15 -0.11 -10.71
C LYS A 694 38.40 -1.43 -11.47
N SER A 695 38.23 -2.59 -10.82
CA SER A 695 38.77 -3.85 -11.35
C SER A 695 37.79 -4.71 -12.17
N ASN A 696 36.46 -4.48 -12.06
CA ASN A 696 35.37 -4.87 -13.00
C ASN A 696 34.01 -4.92 -12.28
N PRO A 697 32.94 -4.39 -12.88
CA PRO A 697 31.60 -4.93 -12.66
C PRO A 697 30.87 -5.11 -13.99
N SER A 698 30.96 -6.29 -14.59
CA SER A 698 30.23 -6.60 -15.83
C SER A 698 28.70 -6.63 -15.65
N HIS A 699 28.18 -6.49 -14.42
CA HIS A 699 26.75 -6.61 -14.12
C HIS A 699 26.15 -5.49 -13.25
N LEU A 700 26.94 -4.63 -12.58
CA LEU A 700 26.41 -3.64 -11.65
C LEU A 700 25.77 -2.46 -12.40
N ARG A 701 24.46 -2.26 -12.19
CA ARG A 701 23.64 -1.21 -12.79
C ARG A 701 23.27 -0.13 -11.79
N GLU A 702 23.09 -0.47 -10.52
CA GLU A 702 22.75 0.48 -9.46
C GLU A 702 23.77 0.44 -8.30
N LEU A 703 24.27 1.62 -7.92
CA LEU A 703 25.14 1.82 -6.77
C LEU A 703 24.57 2.94 -5.89
N ASN A 704 24.27 2.63 -4.62
CA ASN A 704 23.79 3.60 -3.65
C ASN A 704 24.78 3.80 -2.49
N LEU A 705 25.32 5.01 -2.44
CA LEU A 705 26.22 5.61 -1.44
C LEU A 705 25.55 6.79 -0.68
N SER A 706 24.22 6.96 -0.76
CA SER A 706 23.48 8.11 -0.22
C SER A 706 23.48 8.24 1.31
N ARG A 707 24.11 7.32 2.02
CA ARG A 707 24.29 7.37 3.49
C ARG A 707 25.74 7.57 3.90
N ASN A 708 26.62 7.80 2.93
CA ASN A 708 28.05 7.91 3.17
C ASN A 708 28.44 9.35 3.56
N ASN A 709 28.41 9.65 4.85
CA ASN A 709 28.81 10.96 5.39
C ASN A 709 30.33 11.15 5.49
N LYS A 710 31.14 10.21 4.95
CA LYS A 710 32.61 10.16 5.10
C LYS A 710 33.34 9.93 3.77
N LEU A 711 32.69 10.14 2.64
CA LEU A 711 33.37 10.11 1.34
C LEU A 711 34.32 11.30 1.26
N LYS A 712 35.63 11.05 1.37
CA LYS A 712 36.69 12.05 1.24
C LYS A 712 37.02 12.29 -0.24
N ASP A 713 37.76 13.37 -0.53
CA ASP A 713 38.18 13.76 -1.89
C ASP A 713 38.85 12.61 -2.67
N GLU A 714 39.67 11.79 -2.02
CA GLU A 714 40.25 10.57 -2.62
C GLU A 714 39.18 9.56 -3.05
N GLY A 715 38.13 9.37 -2.24
CA GLY A 715 37.00 8.50 -2.56
C GLY A 715 36.16 9.02 -3.73
N VAL A 716 36.04 10.35 -3.88
CA VAL A 716 35.39 10.97 -5.05
C VAL A 716 36.23 10.78 -6.30
N HIS A 717 37.55 10.94 -6.20
CA HIS A 717 38.48 10.72 -7.32
C HIS A 717 38.37 9.29 -7.86
N TYR A 718 38.36 8.28 -6.99
CA TYR A 718 38.17 6.90 -7.42
C TYR A 718 36.80 6.66 -8.09
N LEU A 719 35.76 7.41 -7.70
CA LEU A 719 34.41 7.25 -8.23
C LEU A 719 34.34 7.84 -9.64
N CYS A 720 34.98 8.99 -9.84
CA CYS A 720 35.17 9.60 -11.15
C CYS A 720 35.97 8.69 -12.09
N ASP A 721 37.07 8.10 -11.60
CA ASP A 721 37.87 7.15 -12.39
C ASP A 721 37.06 5.92 -12.79
N PHE A 722 36.21 5.40 -11.90
CA PHE A 722 35.32 4.27 -12.18
C PHE A 722 34.26 4.62 -13.23
N LEU A 723 33.57 5.76 -13.08
CA LEU A 723 32.56 6.23 -14.02
C LEU A 723 33.15 6.52 -15.42
N GLY A 724 34.42 6.93 -15.48
CA GLY A 724 35.16 7.15 -16.73
C GLY A 724 35.69 5.89 -17.40
N SER A 725 35.55 4.71 -16.77
CA SER A 725 36.01 3.44 -17.34
C SER A 725 35.12 3.00 -18.51
N PRO A 726 35.68 2.51 -19.63
CA PRO A 726 34.90 2.00 -20.77
C PRO A 726 34.07 0.76 -20.43
N ASP A 727 34.40 0.07 -19.33
CA ASP A 727 33.70 -1.13 -18.87
C ASP A 727 32.60 -0.83 -17.83
N CYS A 728 32.35 0.45 -17.52
CA CYS A 728 31.30 0.86 -16.60
C CYS A 728 29.89 0.62 -17.19
N ARG A 729 29.05 -0.14 -16.49
CA ARG A 729 27.64 -0.41 -16.86
C ARG A 729 26.64 0.19 -15.87
N LEU A 730 27.10 1.13 -15.05
CA LEU A 730 26.29 1.75 -14.02
C LEU A 730 25.25 2.67 -14.67
N GLU A 731 23.98 2.36 -14.48
CA GLU A 731 22.82 3.14 -14.94
C GLU A 731 22.38 4.15 -13.86
N ILE A 732 22.53 3.79 -12.59
CA ILE A 732 22.05 4.58 -11.44
C ILE A 732 23.14 4.69 -10.38
N LEU A 733 23.61 5.92 -10.13
CA LEU A 733 24.47 6.27 -9.00
C LEU A 733 23.74 7.19 -8.03
N LYS A 734 23.55 6.76 -6.78
CA LYS A 734 22.96 7.58 -5.72
C LYS A 734 24.04 7.90 -4.70
N SER A 735 24.41 9.16 -4.55
CA SER A 735 25.38 9.63 -3.54
C SER A 735 24.83 10.89 -2.90
N VAL A 736 25.12 11.13 -1.61
CA VAL A 736 24.87 12.44 -1.02
C VAL A 736 25.63 13.48 -1.84
N ILE A 737 24.99 14.62 -2.05
CA ILE A 737 25.44 15.80 -2.78
C ILE A 737 26.87 16.19 -2.36
N ILE A 738 27.88 15.59 -2.98
CA ILE A 738 29.29 15.98 -2.85
C ILE A 738 29.81 16.55 -4.17
N PHE A 739 29.11 16.31 -5.29
CA PHE A 739 29.52 16.88 -6.58
C PHE A 739 29.25 18.37 -6.73
N LEU A 740 28.31 18.98 -5.98
CA LEU A 740 28.06 20.43 -6.07
C LEU A 740 28.98 21.27 -5.16
N PHE A 741 29.33 20.79 -3.97
CA PHE A 741 30.16 21.55 -3.02
C PHE A 741 31.65 21.56 -3.39
N HIS A 742 32.16 20.49 -4.00
CA HIS A 742 33.59 20.41 -4.37
C HIS A 742 33.89 21.10 -5.71
N PHE A 743 32.90 21.19 -6.61
CA PHE A 743 33.04 21.90 -7.90
C PHE A 743 33.02 23.43 -7.72
N LEU A 744 32.34 23.93 -6.69
CA LEU A 744 32.33 25.36 -6.34
C LEU A 744 33.60 25.80 -5.58
N SER A 745 34.43 24.88 -5.07
CA SER A 745 35.63 25.22 -4.28
C SER A 745 36.96 25.13 -5.04
N LEU A 746 37.03 24.43 -6.19
CA LEU A 746 38.26 24.23 -6.97
C LEU A 746 38.14 24.80 -8.39
N ASN A 747 38.65 26.03 -8.56
CA ASN A 747 38.82 26.73 -9.85
C ASN A 747 39.92 26.10 -10.74
N HIS A 748 39.80 24.82 -11.11
CA HIS A 748 40.71 24.19 -12.06
C HIS A 748 40.00 23.60 -13.28
N CYS A 749 40.36 24.12 -14.45
CA CYS A 749 39.90 23.77 -15.82
C CYS A 749 40.10 22.30 -16.24
N ILE A 750 40.53 21.41 -15.35
CA ILE A 750 40.86 20.01 -15.67
C ILE A 750 39.62 19.10 -15.55
N TYR A 751 38.56 19.55 -14.86
CA TYR A 751 37.34 18.76 -14.61
C TYR A 751 36.19 18.97 -15.62
N LEU A 752 36.38 19.81 -16.64
CA LEU A 752 35.38 20.08 -17.67
C LEU A 752 34.96 18.84 -18.50
N PRO A 753 35.86 17.89 -18.84
CA PRO A 753 35.48 16.66 -19.53
C PRO A 753 34.66 15.70 -18.65
N LEU A 754 34.90 15.73 -17.32
CA LEU A 754 34.18 14.91 -16.34
C LEU A 754 32.74 15.37 -16.12
N PHE A 755 32.48 16.68 -16.23
CA PHE A 755 31.12 17.24 -16.26
C PHE A 755 30.32 16.72 -17.47
N PHE A 756 30.97 16.56 -18.62
CA PHE A 756 30.34 16.01 -19.82
C PHE A 756 30.03 14.52 -19.70
N CYS A 757 30.91 13.70 -19.11
CA CYS A 757 30.60 12.30 -18.85
C CYS A 757 29.44 12.13 -17.84
N PHE A 758 29.34 13.00 -16.84
CA PHE A 758 28.24 12.96 -15.87
C PHE A 758 26.89 13.36 -16.49
N CYS A 759 26.87 14.34 -17.42
CA CYS A 759 25.65 14.70 -18.15
C CYS A 759 25.21 13.65 -19.18
N VAL A 760 26.12 12.82 -19.69
CA VAL A 760 25.79 11.77 -20.69
C VAL A 760 25.30 10.47 -20.03
N ALA A 761 25.68 10.19 -18.79
CA ALA A 761 25.17 9.03 -18.04
C ALA A 761 23.81 9.28 -17.33
N VAL A 762 23.34 10.54 -17.28
CA VAL A 762 22.11 10.96 -16.58
C VAL A 762 20.97 11.32 -17.56
N PHE A 763 21.12 11.02 -18.85
CA PHE A 763 20.06 11.18 -19.87
C PHE A 763 19.55 9.86 -20.42
#